data_AF-A0A9D9NJV4-F1
#
_entry.id   AF-A0A9D9NJV4-F1
#
_cell.length_a   1.000
_cell.length_b   1.000
_cell.length_c   1.000
_cell.angle_alpha   90.00
_cell.angle_beta   90.00
_cell.angle_gamma   90.00
#
_symmetry.space_group_name_H-M   'P 1'
#
loop_
_entity.id
_entity.type
_entity.pdbx_description
1 polymer ?
#
loop_
_entity_poly.entity_id
_entity_poly.type
_entity_poly.pdbx_seq_one_letter_code
_entity_poly.pdbx_strand_id
1 'polypeptide(L)'
;MKKLSLFLLAAVSLPFLASSQLMPKLAKDGVELYVGIGANYTWGDGVFSTDSAGIYKLPAGYGGNICFKAPVMVSGGITYHNGKIYVNSYDDTNGFEWMLVPQWRIYDLRTGELEKAIDGDDNLADCTNALTYDISSDKIYGIGQNNNGIYLASIEPETGEKTNIGWLTENGNRLYTCNAIASNRYGMLYTIYESYGNPGTAKFGRINPANGQISFIGDIRCENMLEGDGLMMMSSRHALIFNHESNKLYWIHTGSSLTAGDYYMPVFEMNVNTGVATMAGYLPEGNSVTGAFFNEPLLTAPDGVNDLEYIHSPESEDFLTGHLTMTAPSTTYDGDILTGELTIVITDGDEEIERISNVVPGQTITTKERTFQYGEHKFSCRAISADGEESATCEFPMFLGYDLPSNPTNAKLTADGQKITLTWETPTTGIHGNEIDTENITYLIMRYPEMEIVAENYDQTSYEETVPDELHRYTFIIWACYNGQNGYGITSNSIIAGMPLDVPYATDFSNSQEMENRYKILDNNGDGCSWNYDYMNNMAIYVYSNVNAADDWLFTPPINYIAGHTYELSINVNSGISDQLDSLEITFGNDDEIEAQETIDDILAVPYEPTGYSFKVTPEVSGVHFFGLHIHSPAFGGFFRLRSLEITDITEGGIADIDDSGIKARYSNGIITIDNPEKYDTTICTINGIVIMRSSAETVSAEVSNGLYIIRCGDKTQKIIAR
;
A
#
# COMPACT_ATOMS: atom_id res chain seq x y z
N MET A 1 21.71 -7.90 8.33
CA MET A 1 21.81 -6.48 7.91
C MET A 1 21.32 -6.32 6.48
N LYS A 2 20.07 -5.89 6.29
CA LYS A 2 19.64 -4.87 5.32
C LYS A 2 18.14 -4.61 5.49
N LYS A 3 17.84 -3.47 6.12
CA LYS A 3 16.68 -2.58 5.98
C LYS A 3 15.28 -3.16 6.22
N LEU A 4 14.82 -3.11 7.48
CA LEU A 4 13.42 -2.84 7.76
C LEU A 4 13.25 -1.31 7.72
N SER A 5 12.61 -0.81 6.66
CA SER A 5 12.04 0.54 6.66
C SER A 5 10.65 0.47 7.25
N LEU A 6 10.41 1.30 8.28
CA LEU A 6 9.10 1.69 8.78
C LEU A 6 8.09 1.88 7.64
N PHE A 7 7.02 1.10 7.63
CA PHE A 7 5.76 1.50 7.02
C PHE A 7 4.92 2.14 8.13
N LEU A 8 5.00 3.47 8.20
CA LEU A 8 4.10 4.29 9.00
C LEU A 8 2.75 4.38 8.27
N LEU A 9 1.67 4.27 9.05
CA LEU A 9 0.31 4.75 8.81
C LEU A 9 -0.03 5.17 7.36
N ALA A 10 -0.74 4.29 6.66
CA ALA A 10 -1.67 4.67 5.59
C ALA A 10 -3.07 4.10 5.88
N ALA A 11 -3.56 4.40 7.08
CA ALA A 11 -4.99 4.32 7.43
C ALA A 11 -5.52 5.71 7.82
N VAL A 12 -4.90 6.78 7.27
CA VAL A 12 -5.59 8.04 7.06
C VAL A 12 -6.19 7.94 5.68
N SER A 13 -7.52 7.87 5.64
CA SER A 13 -8.30 8.22 4.48
C SER A 13 -7.72 9.49 3.85
N LEU A 14 -7.00 9.32 2.75
CA LEU A 14 -6.72 10.37 1.77
C LEU A 14 -7.79 10.26 0.68
N PRO A 15 -9.01 10.81 0.85
CA PRO A 15 -9.91 10.99 -0.27
C PRO A 15 -9.49 12.23 -1.07
N PHE A 16 -8.20 12.49 -1.28
CA PHE A 16 -7.73 13.61 -2.09
C PHE A 16 -6.32 13.31 -2.61
N LEU A 17 -6.25 12.49 -3.67
CA LEU A 17 -5.22 12.53 -4.74
C LEU A 17 -5.46 11.50 -5.86
N ALA A 18 -6.48 10.63 -5.79
CA ALA A 18 -6.77 9.61 -6.82
C ALA A 18 -7.83 10.03 -7.88
N SER A 19 -7.88 11.31 -8.30
CA SER A 19 -9.00 11.84 -9.11
C SER A 19 -8.65 12.37 -10.52
N SER A 20 -7.55 11.96 -11.16
CA SER A 20 -7.34 12.36 -12.57
C SER A 20 -6.38 11.40 -13.31
N GLN A 21 -6.76 10.53 -14.24
CA GLN A 21 -8.03 10.08 -14.80
C GLN A 21 -7.94 8.55 -14.94
N LEU A 22 -8.83 7.81 -14.27
CA LEU A 22 -9.03 6.37 -14.47
C LEU A 22 -9.87 6.13 -15.74
N MET A 23 -9.77 4.94 -16.36
CA MET A 23 -10.62 4.56 -17.49
C MET A 23 -12.11 4.71 -17.14
N PRO A 24 -12.86 5.58 -17.85
CA PRO A 24 -14.29 5.72 -17.61
C PRO A 24 -15.04 4.50 -18.15
N LYS A 25 -16.29 4.33 -17.72
CA LYS A 25 -17.22 3.39 -18.34
C LYS A 25 -17.59 3.88 -19.74
N LEU A 26 -17.19 3.13 -20.78
CA LEU A 26 -17.37 3.49 -22.20
C LEU A 26 -18.60 2.83 -22.86
N ALA A 27 -19.26 1.90 -22.16
CA ALA A 27 -20.40 1.12 -22.63
C ALA A 27 -21.41 0.86 -21.50
N LYS A 28 -22.56 0.25 -21.82
CA LYS A 28 -23.57 -0.19 -20.83
C LYS A 28 -23.01 -1.28 -19.89
N ASP A 29 -23.68 -1.54 -18.78
CA ASP A 29 -23.31 -2.64 -17.87
C ASP A 29 -23.27 -3.99 -18.59
N GLY A 30 -22.30 -4.83 -18.21
CA GLY A 30 -22.05 -6.11 -18.85
C GLY A 30 -21.33 -6.04 -20.21
N VAL A 31 -21.14 -4.83 -20.77
CA VAL A 31 -20.37 -4.62 -21.99
C VAL A 31 -18.99 -4.03 -21.66
N GLU A 32 -17.96 -4.75 -22.06
CA GLU A 32 -16.58 -4.59 -21.67
C GLU A 32 -15.71 -4.36 -22.91
N LEU A 33 -14.70 -3.51 -22.75
CA LEU A 33 -13.71 -3.25 -23.79
C LEU A 33 -12.62 -4.31 -23.73
N TYR A 34 -12.38 -4.96 -24.87
CA TYR A 34 -11.25 -5.87 -25.07
C TYR A 34 -10.24 -5.25 -26.02
N VAL A 35 -8.95 -5.44 -25.73
CA VAL A 35 -7.84 -4.96 -26.56
C VAL A 35 -6.86 -6.07 -26.87
N GLY A 36 -6.36 -6.09 -28.09
CA GLY A 36 -5.27 -6.97 -28.52
C GLY A 36 -3.95 -6.27 -28.29
N ILE A 37 -3.08 -6.85 -27.47
CA ILE A 37 -1.74 -6.34 -27.20
C ILE A 37 -0.75 -7.19 -27.97
N GLY A 38 0.07 -6.54 -28.80
CA GLY A 38 1.05 -7.23 -29.66
C GLY A 38 2.47 -7.33 -29.09
N ALA A 39 2.88 -6.35 -28.28
CA ALA A 39 4.16 -6.29 -27.57
C ALA A 39 4.17 -5.09 -26.61
N ASN A 40 5.06 -5.09 -25.62
CA ASN A 40 5.32 -3.92 -24.77
C ASN A 40 6.48 -3.08 -25.32
N TYR A 41 6.31 -1.76 -25.30
CA TYR A 41 7.37 -0.79 -25.58
C TYR A 41 7.97 -0.31 -24.26
N THR A 42 9.22 -0.68 -23.96
CA THR A 42 9.97 -0.13 -22.82
C THR A 42 11.12 0.72 -23.36
N TRP A 43 11.21 2.01 -22.97
CA TRP A 43 12.31 2.86 -23.44
C TRP A 43 13.63 2.49 -22.75
N GLY A 44 14.72 2.43 -23.52
CA GLY A 44 16.10 2.29 -23.00
C GLY A 44 16.84 1.04 -23.45
N ASP A 45 16.13 -0.07 -23.66
CA ASP A 45 16.78 -1.37 -23.94
C ASP A 45 16.65 -1.85 -25.39
N GLY A 46 15.71 -1.30 -26.18
CA GLY A 46 15.49 -1.72 -27.56
C GLY A 46 15.03 -3.18 -27.71
N VAL A 47 14.55 -3.78 -26.62
CA VAL A 47 14.07 -5.17 -26.57
C VAL A 47 12.54 -5.18 -26.66
N PHE A 48 12.02 -5.78 -27.72
CA PHE A 48 10.60 -6.16 -27.81
C PHE A 48 10.39 -7.40 -26.94
N SER A 49 9.55 -7.31 -25.90
CA SER A 49 9.02 -8.50 -25.23
C SER A 49 7.60 -8.76 -25.70
N THR A 50 7.35 -9.99 -26.13
CA THR A 50 6.03 -10.54 -26.42
C THR A 50 5.42 -11.25 -25.21
N ASP A 51 6.07 -11.24 -24.05
CA ASP A 51 5.57 -11.96 -22.86
C ASP A 51 4.20 -11.43 -22.39
N SER A 52 3.86 -10.20 -22.79
CA SER A 52 2.58 -9.52 -22.55
C SER A 52 1.60 -9.57 -23.72
N ALA A 53 1.93 -10.24 -24.82
CA ALA A 53 1.07 -10.21 -25.99
C ALA A 53 -0.13 -11.16 -25.83
N GLY A 54 -1.32 -10.72 -26.23
CA GLY A 54 -2.58 -11.41 -25.95
C GLY A 54 -3.81 -10.52 -26.12
N ILE A 55 -4.97 -11.00 -25.66
CA ILE A 55 -6.22 -10.23 -25.63
C ILE A 55 -6.56 -9.95 -24.18
N TYR A 56 -6.89 -8.69 -23.86
CA TYR A 56 -7.09 -8.23 -22.50
C TYR A 56 -8.44 -7.55 -22.36
N LYS A 57 -9.18 -7.89 -21.29
CA LYS A 57 -10.32 -7.10 -20.82
C LYS A 57 -9.80 -5.85 -20.10
N LEU A 58 -10.28 -4.68 -20.47
CA LEU A 58 -9.98 -3.42 -19.80
C LEU A 58 -11.17 -3.04 -18.89
N PRO A 59 -11.07 -3.21 -17.57
CA PRO A 59 -12.16 -2.86 -16.66
C PRO A 59 -12.31 -1.34 -16.54
N ALA A 60 -13.54 -0.90 -16.23
CA ALA A 60 -13.81 0.46 -15.78
C ALA A 60 -13.38 0.60 -14.30
N GLY A 61 -12.62 1.65 -13.95
CA GLY A 61 -11.99 1.76 -12.62
C GLY A 61 -10.77 0.83 -12.46
N TYR A 62 -9.78 1.24 -11.67
CA TYR A 62 -8.42 0.69 -11.68
C TYR A 62 -8.33 -0.82 -11.38
N GLY A 63 -7.43 -1.52 -12.09
CA GLY A 63 -7.04 -2.92 -11.83
C GLY A 63 -7.33 -3.84 -13.01
N GLY A 64 -6.47 -3.82 -14.03
CA GLY A 64 -6.58 -4.77 -15.15
C GLY A 64 -6.48 -6.21 -14.65
N ASN A 65 -7.53 -7.00 -14.86
CA ASN A 65 -7.45 -8.44 -14.70
C ASN A 65 -7.02 -9.06 -16.04
N ILE A 66 -6.10 -10.02 -16.00
CA ILE A 66 -5.80 -10.86 -17.16
C ILE A 66 -7.04 -11.71 -17.43
N CYS A 67 -7.94 -11.24 -18.30
CA CYS A 67 -8.89 -12.11 -18.95
C CYS A 67 -8.24 -12.58 -20.25
N PHE A 68 -7.90 -13.87 -20.30
CA PHE A 68 -7.66 -14.73 -21.47
C PHE A 68 -6.21 -15.22 -21.73
N LYS A 69 -6.07 -16.54 -21.94
CA LYS A 69 -4.89 -17.24 -22.48
C LYS A 69 -5.07 -17.53 -23.99
N ALA A 70 -5.30 -16.49 -24.79
CA ALA A 70 -5.20 -16.58 -26.26
C ALA A 70 -3.72 -16.56 -26.67
N PRO A 71 -3.34 -17.02 -27.88
CA PRO A 71 -1.96 -17.04 -28.35
C PRO A 71 -1.33 -15.66 -28.24
N VAL A 72 -0.04 -15.70 -27.98
CA VAL A 72 0.87 -14.55 -27.84
C VAL A 72 0.86 -13.64 -29.09
N MET A 73 0.32 -14.07 -30.24
CA MET A 73 0.50 -13.36 -31.51
C MET A 73 -0.83 -12.86 -32.11
N VAL A 74 -1.25 -11.66 -31.72
CA VAL A 74 -2.45 -10.97 -32.26
C VAL A 74 -2.11 -9.89 -33.30
N SER A 75 -0.96 -10.02 -33.97
CA SER A 75 -0.37 -8.97 -34.80
C SER A 75 -1.23 -8.49 -35.96
N GLY A 76 -2.08 -9.35 -36.52
CA GLY A 76 -2.91 -9.01 -37.67
C GLY A 76 -4.25 -8.35 -37.37
N GLY A 77 -4.50 -8.07 -36.09
CA GLY A 77 -5.73 -7.48 -35.58
C GLY A 77 -6.71 -8.49 -35.01
N ILE A 78 -7.64 -7.95 -34.23
CA ILE A 78 -8.73 -8.69 -33.59
C ILE A 78 -10.07 -7.98 -33.86
N THR A 79 -11.14 -8.75 -33.96
CA THR A 79 -12.51 -8.22 -33.94
C THR A 79 -13.44 -9.24 -33.29
N TYR A 80 -14.64 -8.80 -32.94
CA TYR A 80 -15.63 -9.63 -32.26
C TYR A 80 -16.99 -9.52 -32.94
N HIS A 81 -17.74 -10.62 -32.92
CA HIS A 81 -19.17 -10.61 -33.16
C HIS A 81 -19.82 -11.82 -32.50
N ASN A 82 -20.95 -11.59 -31.82
CA ASN A 82 -21.86 -12.62 -31.33
C ASN A 82 -21.16 -13.80 -30.59
N GLY A 83 -20.40 -13.47 -29.56
CA GLY A 83 -19.68 -14.45 -28.74
C GLY A 83 -18.35 -14.95 -29.31
N LYS A 84 -18.02 -14.63 -30.56
CA LYS A 84 -16.79 -15.08 -31.22
C LYS A 84 -15.77 -13.97 -31.38
N ILE A 85 -14.51 -14.29 -31.07
CA ILE A 85 -13.35 -13.45 -31.35
C ILE A 85 -12.64 -13.97 -32.60
N TYR A 86 -12.48 -13.11 -33.60
CA TYR A 86 -11.77 -13.40 -34.84
C TYR A 86 -10.39 -12.75 -34.80
N VAL A 87 -9.35 -13.52 -35.12
CA VAL A 87 -7.95 -13.10 -35.02
C VAL A 87 -7.19 -13.50 -36.27
N ASN A 88 -6.45 -12.55 -36.86
CA ASN A 88 -5.37 -12.88 -37.80
C ASN A 88 -4.04 -12.88 -37.04
N SER A 89 -3.49 -14.07 -36.82
CA SER A 89 -2.36 -14.33 -35.92
C SER A 89 -1.09 -14.63 -36.70
N TYR A 90 0.00 -13.90 -36.47
CA TYR A 90 1.35 -14.22 -36.99
C TYR A 90 2.44 -13.55 -36.14
N ASP A 91 3.65 -14.09 -36.20
CA ASP A 91 4.82 -13.55 -35.50
C ASP A 91 5.63 -12.59 -36.37
N ASP A 92 5.55 -11.30 -36.05
CA ASP A 92 6.29 -10.23 -36.72
C ASP A 92 7.40 -9.60 -35.88
N THR A 93 7.85 -10.27 -34.82
CA THR A 93 8.94 -9.81 -33.93
C THR A 93 10.31 -9.74 -34.59
N ASN A 94 10.56 -10.61 -35.57
CA ASN A 94 11.87 -10.78 -36.19
C ASN A 94 12.06 -9.95 -37.48
N GLY A 95 11.06 -9.15 -37.90
CA GLY A 95 11.17 -8.22 -39.03
C GLY A 95 11.39 -8.84 -40.43
N PHE A 96 11.35 -10.17 -40.55
CA PHE A 96 11.47 -10.86 -41.84
C PHE A 96 10.09 -11.16 -42.42
N GLU A 97 9.59 -10.28 -43.29
CA GLU A 97 8.26 -10.37 -43.94
C GLU A 97 8.00 -11.71 -44.66
N TRP A 98 9.04 -12.39 -45.13
CA TRP A 98 8.98 -13.69 -45.82
C TRP A 98 8.90 -14.90 -44.87
N MET A 99 9.00 -14.68 -43.55
CA MET A 99 8.83 -15.71 -42.51
C MET A 99 7.45 -15.65 -41.82
N LEU A 100 6.60 -14.70 -42.21
CA LEU A 100 5.27 -14.53 -41.63
C LEU A 100 4.34 -15.63 -42.15
N VAL A 101 3.81 -16.42 -41.21
CA VAL A 101 2.82 -17.48 -41.45
C VAL A 101 1.53 -17.07 -40.74
N PRO A 102 0.59 -16.41 -41.44
CA PRO A 102 -0.67 -15.98 -40.84
C PRO A 102 -1.60 -17.16 -40.58
N GLN A 103 -2.31 -17.10 -39.46
CA GLN A 103 -3.39 -18.03 -39.12
C GLN A 103 -4.67 -17.26 -38.84
N TRP A 104 -5.77 -17.70 -39.45
CA TRP A 104 -7.11 -17.26 -39.08
C TRP A 104 -7.60 -18.09 -37.91
N ARG A 105 -7.93 -17.43 -36.79
CA ARG A 105 -8.33 -18.09 -35.55
C ARG A 105 -9.65 -17.55 -35.05
N ILE A 106 -10.49 -18.46 -34.53
CA ILE A 106 -11.80 -18.15 -33.95
C ILE A 106 -11.81 -18.68 -32.52
N TYR A 107 -12.11 -17.81 -31.56
CA TYR A 107 -12.23 -18.15 -30.14
C TYR A 107 -13.66 -17.91 -29.66
N ASP A 108 -14.14 -18.77 -28.77
CA ASP A 108 -15.32 -18.47 -27.97
C ASP A 108 -14.92 -17.53 -26.82
N LEU A 109 -15.53 -16.35 -26.77
CA LEU A 109 -15.22 -15.32 -25.77
C LEU A 109 -15.56 -15.80 -24.35
N ARG A 110 -16.61 -16.60 -24.19
CA ARG A 110 -17.09 -17.04 -22.87
C ARG A 110 -16.19 -18.11 -22.28
N THR A 111 -15.74 -19.08 -23.08
CA THR A 111 -15.00 -20.24 -22.57
C THR A 111 -13.50 -20.08 -22.57
N GLY A 112 -12.91 -19.21 -23.41
CA GLY A 112 -11.46 -19.27 -23.62
C GLY A 112 -11.03 -20.03 -24.86
N GLU A 113 -11.90 -20.90 -25.38
CA GLU A 113 -11.46 -22.02 -26.20
C GLU A 113 -11.28 -21.63 -27.67
N LEU A 114 -10.24 -22.20 -28.28
CA LEU A 114 -9.99 -22.10 -29.72
C LEU A 114 -10.99 -23.02 -30.45
N GLU A 115 -11.94 -22.44 -31.16
CA GLU A 115 -12.89 -23.18 -31.99
C GLU A 115 -12.26 -23.62 -33.32
N LYS A 116 -11.47 -22.72 -33.93
CA LYS A 116 -10.93 -22.93 -35.28
C LYS A 116 -9.58 -22.27 -35.46
N ALA A 117 -8.66 -22.95 -36.12
CA ALA A 117 -7.41 -22.40 -36.64
C ALA A 117 -7.22 -22.85 -38.10
N ILE A 118 -6.94 -21.91 -38.99
CA ILE A 118 -6.76 -22.12 -40.43
C ILE A 118 -5.45 -21.45 -40.83
N ASP A 119 -4.54 -22.21 -41.40
CA ASP A 119 -3.28 -21.69 -41.94
C ASP A 119 -3.59 -20.89 -43.23
N GLY A 120 -3.06 -19.67 -43.32
CA GLY A 120 -3.08 -18.85 -44.52
C GLY A 120 -1.82 -19.02 -45.36
N ASP A 121 -1.79 -18.35 -46.52
CA ASP A 121 -0.62 -18.31 -47.38
C ASP A 121 0.47 -17.40 -46.80
N ASP A 122 1.72 -17.91 -46.81
CA ASP A 122 2.92 -17.22 -46.33
C ASP A 122 3.26 -15.94 -47.15
N ASN A 123 4.35 -15.26 -46.77
CA ASN A 123 4.92 -14.13 -47.54
C ASN A 123 3.96 -12.95 -47.68
N LEU A 124 3.34 -12.59 -46.55
CA LEU A 124 2.33 -11.54 -46.39
C LEU A 124 0.98 -11.79 -47.10
N ALA A 125 0.82 -12.86 -47.90
CA ALA A 125 -0.36 -13.03 -48.75
C ALA A 125 -1.68 -12.96 -47.96
N ASP A 126 -1.70 -13.56 -46.77
CA ASP A 126 -2.83 -13.55 -45.84
C ASP A 126 -2.54 -12.80 -44.53
N CYS A 127 -1.72 -11.75 -44.56
CA CYS A 127 -1.56 -10.84 -43.42
C CYS A 127 -2.57 -9.67 -43.49
N THR A 128 -3.07 -9.24 -42.34
CA THR A 128 -3.81 -7.98 -42.16
C THR A 128 -3.14 -7.14 -41.09
N ASN A 129 -3.39 -5.82 -41.04
CA ASN A 129 -2.86 -4.93 -40.00
C ASN A 129 -3.91 -4.56 -38.94
N ALA A 130 -5.19 -4.65 -39.30
CA ALA A 130 -6.33 -4.37 -38.43
C ALA A 130 -7.57 -5.06 -38.99
N LEU A 131 -8.53 -5.37 -38.11
CA LEU A 131 -9.80 -6.00 -38.43
C LEU A 131 -10.95 -5.20 -37.82
N THR A 132 -12.11 -5.24 -38.47
CA THR A 132 -13.38 -4.77 -37.89
C THR A 132 -14.52 -5.63 -38.43
N TYR A 133 -15.49 -5.95 -37.59
CA TYR A 133 -16.72 -6.60 -38.01
C TYR A 133 -17.73 -5.56 -38.46
N ASP A 134 -18.26 -5.71 -39.67
CA ASP A 134 -19.39 -4.92 -40.15
C ASP A 134 -20.69 -5.70 -40.01
N ILE A 135 -21.41 -5.40 -38.94
CA ILE A 135 -22.71 -6.03 -38.63
C ILE A 135 -23.79 -5.76 -39.69
N SER A 136 -23.64 -4.72 -40.51
CA SER A 136 -24.64 -4.39 -41.53
C SER A 136 -24.55 -5.28 -42.77
N SER A 137 -23.37 -5.83 -43.05
CA SER A 137 -23.13 -6.71 -44.20
C SER A 137 -22.70 -8.13 -43.82
N ASP A 138 -22.62 -8.42 -42.52
CA ASP A 138 -22.21 -9.70 -41.94
C ASP A 138 -20.84 -10.16 -42.45
N LYS A 139 -19.88 -9.23 -42.44
CA LYS A 139 -18.53 -9.43 -42.97
C LYS A 139 -17.48 -8.84 -42.06
N ILE A 140 -16.28 -9.39 -42.13
CA ILE A 140 -15.10 -8.74 -41.55
C ILE A 140 -14.42 -7.93 -42.65
N TYR A 141 -14.10 -6.68 -42.35
CA TYR A 141 -13.18 -5.89 -43.16
C TYR A 141 -11.82 -5.83 -42.48
N GLY A 142 -10.77 -5.95 -43.26
CA GLY A 142 -9.40 -5.85 -42.78
C GLY A 142 -8.55 -4.94 -43.65
N ILE A 143 -7.49 -4.40 -43.07
CA ILE A 143 -6.43 -3.74 -43.83
C ILE A 143 -5.43 -4.81 -44.24
N GLY A 144 -5.56 -5.36 -45.44
CA GLY A 144 -4.64 -6.36 -45.97
C GLY A 144 -3.31 -5.73 -46.39
N GLN A 145 -2.22 -6.48 -46.25
CA GLN A 145 -0.89 -6.05 -46.68
C GLN A 145 -0.25 -7.11 -47.56
N ASN A 146 0.43 -6.70 -48.63
CA ASN A 146 1.34 -7.56 -49.38
C ASN A 146 2.47 -6.74 -50.00
N ASN A 147 3.35 -7.41 -50.77
CA ASN A 147 4.51 -6.79 -51.43
C ASN A 147 4.19 -5.59 -52.35
N ASN A 148 2.92 -5.39 -52.74
CA ASN A 148 2.50 -4.28 -53.59
C ASN A 148 1.90 -3.11 -52.81
N GLY A 149 1.64 -3.24 -51.51
CA GLY A 149 1.09 -2.21 -50.62
C GLY A 149 -0.07 -2.70 -49.76
N ILE A 150 -0.85 -1.75 -49.25
CA ILE A 150 -2.01 -1.99 -48.39
C ILE A 150 -3.34 -1.85 -49.15
N TYR A 151 -4.29 -2.72 -48.85
CA TYR A 151 -5.59 -2.80 -49.54
C TYR A 151 -6.72 -3.06 -48.54
N LEU A 152 -7.95 -2.73 -48.93
CA LEU A 152 -9.13 -3.16 -48.19
C LEU A 152 -9.44 -4.62 -48.54
N ALA A 153 -9.46 -5.47 -47.53
CA ALA A 153 -9.89 -6.85 -47.64
C ALA A 153 -11.32 -7.01 -47.08
N SER A 154 -12.18 -7.75 -47.78
CA SER A 154 -13.34 -8.38 -47.13
C SER A 154 -13.00 -9.82 -46.80
N ILE A 155 -13.34 -10.26 -45.61
CA ILE A 155 -12.96 -11.56 -45.04
C ILE A 155 -14.24 -12.28 -44.62
N GLU A 156 -14.38 -13.51 -45.07
CA GLU A 156 -15.47 -14.41 -44.65
C GLU A 156 -15.19 -14.90 -43.21
N PRO A 157 -16.05 -14.60 -42.21
CA PRO A 157 -15.72 -14.83 -40.80
C PRO A 157 -15.37 -16.29 -40.46
N GLU A 158 -16.11 -17.24 -41.04
CA GLU A 158 -15.96 -18.65 -40.70
C GLU A 158 -14.76 -19.31 -41.42
N THR A 159 -14.35 -18.83 -42.60
CA THR A 159 -13.29 -19.46 -43.40
C THR A 159 -11.97 -18.68 -43.41
N GLY A 160 -11.99 -17.39 -43.05
CA GLY A 160 -10.85 -16.50 -43.19
C GLY A 160 -10.51 -16.15 -44.64
N GLU A 161 -11.34 -16.56 -45.62
CA GLU A 161 -11.09 -16.31 -47.04
C GLU A 161 -11.13 -14.81 -47.34
N LYS A 162 -10.04 -14.28 -47.90
CA LYS A 162 -9.87 -12.85 -48.16
C LYS A 162 -10.12 -12.52 -49.61
N THR A 163 -10.94 -11.51 -49.83
CA THR A 163 -11.12 -10.88 -51.14
C THR A 163 -10.53 -9.47 -51.12
N ASN A 164 -9.62 -9.19 -52.05
CA ASN A 164 -9.08 -7.83 -52.24
C ASN A 164 -10.13 -6.95 -52.93
N ILE A 165 -10.65 -5.95 -52.21
CA ILE A 165 -11.63 -5.00 -52.71
C ILE A 165 -10.98 -3.87 -53.51
N GLY A 166 -9.79 -3.44 -53.10
CA GLY A 166 -9.04 -2.39 -53.79
C GLY A 166 -7.94 -1.79 -52.93
N TRP A 167 -6.94 -1.19 -53.60
CA TRP A 167 -5.83 -0.51 -52.95
C TRP A 167 -6.31 0.71 -52.16
N LEU A 168 -5.83 0.84 -50.93
CA LEU A 168 -6.12 2.01 -50.10
C LEU A 168 -5.41 3.22 -50.69
N THR A 169 -6.19 4.21 -51.12
CA THR A 169 -5.68 5.41 -51.78
C THR A 169 -6.45 6.66 -51.38
N GLU A 170 -5.73 7.79 -51.24
CA GLU A 170 -6.32 9.13 -51.08
C GLU A 170 -6.08 9.89 -52.39
N ASN A 171 -7.15 10.31 -53.07
CA ASN A 171 -7.07 10.99 -54.38
C ASN A 171 -6.21 10.23 -55.43
N GLY A 172 -6.24 8.89 -55.39
CA GLY A 172 -5.46 8.02 -56.28
C GLY A 172 -3.99 7.82 -55.89
N ASN A 173 -3.52 8.47 -54.84
CA ASN A 173 -2.17 8.26 -54.30
C ASN A 173 -2.16 7.16 -53.26
N ARG A 174 -1.12 6.34 -53.25
CA ARG A 174 -0.89 5.32 -52.22
C ARG A 174 -0.62 5.97 -50.86
N LEU A 175 -0.95 5.24 -49.81
CA LEU A 175 -0.71 5.65 -48.43
C LEU A 175 0.68 5.18 -47.96
N TYR A 176 1.20 5.85 -46.93
CA TYR A 176 2.42 5.44 -46.23
C TYR A 176 2.10 4.37 -45.18
N THR A 177 1.10 4.60 -44.32
CA THR A 177 0.64 3.66 -43.29
C THR A 177 -0.89 3.72 -43.13
N CYS A 178 -1.48 2.62 -42.67
CA CYS A 178 -2.89 2.49 -42.31
C CYS A 178 -3.05 1.26 -41.43
N ASN A 179 -3.18 1.44 -40.10
CA ASN A 179 -3.11 0.34 -39.14
C ASN A 179 -4.33 0.27 -38.21
N ALA A 180 -5.41 0.98 -38.53
CA ALA A 180 -6.66 0.91 -37.79
C ALA A 180 -7.86 1.00 -38.73
N ILE A 181 -8.90 0.21 -38.48
CA ILE A 181 -10.16 0.25 -39.20
C ILE A 181 -11.30 0.03 -38.21
N ALA A 182 -12.41 0.74 -38.39
CA ALA A 182 -13.64 0.48 -37.64
C ALA A 182 -14.86 0.65 -38.53
N SER A 183 -15.82 -0.27 -38.42
CA SER A 183 -17.16 -0.13 -38.99
C SER A 183 -18.11 0.40 -37.93
N ASN A 184 -18.99 1.31 -38.30
CA ASN A 184 -20.13 1.63 -37.43
C ASN A 184 -21.31 0.68 -37.70
N ARG A 185 -22.39 0.81 -36.92
CA ARG A 185 -23.58 -0.05 -37.07
C ARG A 185 -24.33 0.07 -38.41
N TYR A 186 -23.93 1.04 -39.25
CA TYR A 186 -24.53 1.32 -40.55
C TYR A 186 -23.61 0.95 -41.73
N GLY A 187 -22.49 0.27 -41.48
CA GLY A 187 -21.55 -0.17 -42.52
C GLY A 187 -20.63 0.92 -43.05
N MET A 188 -20.51 2.04 -42.34
CA MET A 188 -19.54 3.09 -42.68
C MET A 188 -18.18 2.73 -42.08
N LEU A 189 -17.18 2.58 -42.95
CA LEU A 189 -15.80 2.28 -42.57
C LEU A 189 -14.99 3.55 -42.34
N TYR A 190 -14.26 3.60 -41.22
CA TYR A 190 -13.38 4.69 -40.83
C TYR A 190 -11.97 4.17 -40.57
N THR A 191 -10.98 5.04 -40.77
CA THR A 191 -9.57 4.70 -40.60
C THR A 191 -8.73 5.91 -40.22
N ILE A 192 -7.58 5.63 -39.62
CA ILE A 192 -6.49 6.58 -39.41
C ILE A 192 -5.31 6.15 -40.30
N TYR A 193 -4.76 7.10 -41.04
CA TYR A 193 -3.75 6.85 -42.05
C TYR A 193 -2.74 7.98 -42.20
N GLU A 194 -1.62 7.69 -42.87
CA GLU A 194 -0.63 8.68 -43.30
C GLU A 194 -0.47 8.65 -44.82
N SER A 195 -0.43 9.83 -45.46
CA SER A 195 -0.23 9.93 -46.92
C SER A 195 1.25 9.78 -47.30
N TYR A 196 1.52 9.16 -48.46
CA TYR A 196 2.88 9.07 -48.99
C TYR A 196 3.47 10.47 -49.27
N GLY A 197 4.65 10.75 -48.73
CA GLY A 197 5.33 12.06 -48.87
C GLY A 197 5.05 13.08 -47.76
N ASN A 198 4.18 12.76 -46.79
CA ASN A 198 4.02 13.56 -45.56
C ASN A 198 3.95 12.66 -44.30
N PRO A 199 5.00 11.87 -44.01
CA PRO A 199 5.04 11.01 -42.82
C PRO A 199 5.07 11.86 -41.54
N GLY A 200 4.38 11.42 -40.48
CA GLY A 200 4.31 12.10 -39.18
C GLY A 200 3.06 12.96 -38.97
N THR A 201 2.14 13.03 -39.93
CA THR A 201 0.82 13.69 -39.76
C THR A 201 -0.30 12.68 -39.94
N ALA A 202 -0.90 12.24 -38.83
CA ALA A 202 -2.02 11.32 -38.88
C ALA A 202 -3.30 12.02 -39.35
N LYS A 203 -3.95 11.41 -40.33
CA LYS A 203 -5.22 11.85 -40.90
C LYS A 203 -6.33 10.88 -40.53
N PHE A 204 -7.54 11.42 -40.47
CA PHE A 204 -8.76 10.65 -40.28
C PHE A 204 -9.59 10.68 -41.57
N GLY A 205 -10.13 9.52 -41.96
CA GLY A 205 -10.92 9.41 -43.19
C GLY A 205 -11.87 8.23 -43.20
N ARG A 206 -12.74 8.23 -44.23
CA ARG A 206 -13.69 7.16 -44.51
C ARG A 206 -13.21 6.30 -45.66
N ILE A 207 -13.30 4.98 -45.51
CA ILE A 207 -13.01 4.03 -46.58
C ILE A 207 -14.31 3.75 -47.34
N ASN A 208 -14.25 3.81 -48.67
CA ASN A 208 -15.32 3.32 -49.52
C ASN A 208 -15.26 1.78 -49.62
N PRO A 209 -16.25 1.05 -49.09
CA PRO A 209 -16.23 -0.42 -49.07
C PRO A 209 -16.36 -1.06 -50.46
N ALA A 210 -16.65 -0.29 -51.52
CA ALA A 210 -16.75 -0.82 -52.88
C ALA A 210 -15.40 -0.85 -53.62
N ASN A 211 -14.41 -0.05 -53.21
CA ASN A 211 -13.16 0.11 -53.97
C ASN A 211 -11.91 0.50 -53.16
N GLY A 212 -12.01 0.67 -51.83
CA GLY A 212 -10.88 1.04 -50.98
C GLY A 212 -10.45 2.51 -51.04
N GLN A 213 -11.16 3.38 -51.77
CA GLN A 213 -10.82 4.81 -51.81
C GLN A 213 -11.11 5.49 -50.46
N ILE A 214 -10.16 6.27 -49.98
CA ILE A 214 -10.29 7.07 -48.77
C ILE A 214 -10.79 8.47 -49.10
N SER A 215 -11.85 8.87 -48.41
CA SER A 215 -12.33 10.25 -48.33
C SER A 215 -11.77 10.89 -47.06
N PHE A 216 -10.92 11.90 -47.22
CA PHE A 216 -10.36 12.67 -46.10
C PHE A 216 -11.47 13.40 -45.32
N ILE A 217 -11.40 13.34 -43.99
CA ILE A 217 -12.28 14.08 -43.08
C ILE A 217 -11.52 15.23 -42.43
N GLY A 218 -10.36 14.97 -41.86
CA GLY A 218 -9.59 15.97 -41.12
C GLY A 218 -8.25 15.42 -40.62
N ASP A 219 -7.36 16.33 -40.24
CA ASP A 219 -6.16 15.99 -39.49
C ASP A 219 -6.55 15.65 -38.04
N ILE A 220 -5.89 14.66 -37.44
CA ILE A 220 -6.16 14.31 -36.04
C ILE A 220 -5.69 15.44 -35.13
N ARG A 221 -6.58 15.87 -34.23
CA ARG A 221 -6.28 16.88 -33.21
C ARG A 221 -6.73 16.34 -31.86
N CYS A 222 -5.78 16.12 -30.97
CA CYS A 222 -6.07 15.59 -29.65
C CYS A 222 -6.29 16.71 -28.64
N GLU A 223 -7.37 16.61 -27.89
CA GLU A 223 -7.81 17.54 -26.85
C GLU A 223 -7.88 16.82 -25.50
N ASN A 224 -7.80 17.60 -24.41
CA ASN A 224 -7.79 17.09 -23.02
C ASN A 224 -6.65 16.10 -22.72
N MET A 225 -5.51 16.22 -23.40
CA MET A 225 -4.30 15.43 -23.07
C MET A 225 -3.68 15.90 -21.74
N LEU A 226 -2.81 15.06 -21.15
CA LEU A 226 -2.06 15.45 -19.96
C LEU A 226 -1.05 16.56 -20.29
N GLU A 227 -0.67 17.34 -19.28
CA GLU A 227 0.25 18.47 -19.47
C GLU A 227 1.62 17.99 -19.96
N GLY A 228 2.10 18.60 -21.05
CA GLY A 228 3.38 18.25 -21.67
C GLY A 228 3.33 17.08 -22.66
N ASP A 229 2.16 16.47 -22.88
CA ASP A 229 2.00 15.37 -23.82
C ASP A 229 2.16 15.80 -25.28
N GLY A 230 2.78 14.93 -26.07
CA GLY A 230 2.84 15.04 -27.53
C GLY A 230 2.34 13.76 -28.20
N LEU A 231 1.74 13.89 -29.38
CA LEU A 231 1.36 12.73 -30.19
C LEU A 231 2.61 12.08 -30.77
N MET A 232 2.88 10.84 -30.38
CA MET A 232 3.94 10.03 -30.97
C MET A 232 3.35 9.08 -32.01
N MET A 233 3.14 9.57 -33.23
CA MET A 233 2.76 8.73 -34.38
C MET A 233 3.98 7.96 -34.90
N MET A 234 4.59 7.13 -34.06
CA MET A 234 5.77 6.35 -34.42
C MET A 234 5.36 4.98 -34.97
N SER A 235 4.75 4.92 -36.16
CA SER A 235 4.50 3.64 -36.89
C SER A 235 3.84 2.50 -36.08
N SER A 236 3.28 2.80 -34.91
CA SER A 236 2.94 1.85 -33.86
C SER A 236 1.49 1.43 -33.99
N ARG A 237 1.23 0.16 -33.69
CA ARG A 237 -0.09 -0.42 -33.78
C ARG A 237 -1.06 0.36 -32.89
N HIS A 238 -2.27 0.59 -33.40
CA HIS A 238 -3.33 1.33 -32.73
C HIS A 238 -4.69 0.76 -33.16
N ALA A 239 -5.73 1.02 -32.38
CA ALA A 239 -7.07 0.48 -32.65
C ALA A 239 -8.10 1.59 -32.77
N LEU A 240 -9.02 1.43 -33.73
CA LEU A 240 -10.28 2.15 -33.77
C LEU A 240 -11.40 1.17 -33.43
N ILE A 241 -12.37 1.61 -32.64
CA ILE A 241 -13.51 0.78 -32.28
C ILE A 241 -14.77 1.62 -32.11
N PHE A 242 -15.89 1.19 -32.69
CA PHE A 242 -17.20 1.74 -32.36
C PHE A 242 -17.78 1.00 -31.15
N ASN A 243 -18.38 1.74 -30.23
CA ASN A 243 -19.49 1.22 -29.44
C ASN A 243 -20.75 1.34 -30.30
N HIS A 244 -21.37 0.22 -30.66
CA HIS A 244 -22.47 0.20 -31.62
C HIS A 244 -23.79 0.71 -31.03
N GLU A 245 -24.01 0.57 -29.72
CA GLU A 245 -25.18 1.14 -29.06
C GLU A 245 -25.20 2.67 -29.15
N SER A 246 -24.16 3.32 -28.65
CA SER A 246 -24.03 4.78 -28.64
C SER A 246 -23.58 5.38 -29.97
N ASN A 247 -23.11 4.53 -30.89
CA ASN A 247 -22.49 4.88 -32.17
C ASN A 247 -21.30 5.85 -32.03
N LYS A 248 -20.61 5.81 -30.88
CA LYS A 248 -19.39 6.56 -30.61
C LYS A 248 -18.17 5.79 -31.10
N LEU A 249 -17.24 6.51 -31.73
CA LEU A 249 -15.95 5.97 -32.17
C LEU A 249 -14.89 6.27 -31.13
N TYR A 250 -14.14 5.26 -30.72
CA TYR A 250 -12.99 5.40 -29.84
C TYR A 250 -11.70 5.04 -30.58
N TRP A 251 -10.63 5.73 -30.20
CA TRP A 251 -9.29 5.49 -30.71
C TRP A 251 -8.32 5.22 -29.55
N ILE A 252 -7.60 4.11 -29.63
CA ILE A 252 -6.67 3.62 -28.60
C ILE A 252 -5.28 3.55 -29.22
N HIS A 253 -4.30 4.14 -28.54
CA HIS A 253 -2.93 4.26 -29.04
C HIS A 253 -1.94 4.34 -27.88
N THR A 254 -0.66 4.05 -28.13
CA THR A 254 0.44 4.18 -27.16
C THR A 254 1.02 5.59 -27.18
N GLY A 255 0.81 6.37 -26.11
CA GLY A 255 1.37 7.72 -25.94
C GLY A 255 2.52 7.77 -24.93
N SER A 256 3.23 8.89 -24.85
CA SER A 256 4.20 9.18 -23.78
C SER A 256 3.75 10.39 -22.98
N SER A 257 3.82 10.32 -21.64
CA SER A 257 3.43 11.43 -20.78
C SER A 257 4.50 11.77 -19.74
N LEU A 258 4.86 13.06 -19.68
CA LEU A 258 5.70 13.57 -18.59
C LEU A 258 4.97 13.53 -17.24
N THR A 259 3.65 13.67 -17.26
CA THR A 259 2.80 13.67 -16.06
C THR A 259 2.63 12.24 -15.52
N ALA A 260 2.47 11.25 -16.40
CA ALA A 260 2.42 9.84 -15.98
C ALA A 260 3.82 9.28 -15.62
N GLY A 261 4.90 9.98 -15.97
CA GLY A 261 6.28 9.55 -15.72
C GLY A 261 6.78 8.43 -16.64
N ASP A 262 5.95 7.93 -17.57
CA ASP A 262 6.27 6.84 -18.51
C ASP A 262 5.33 6.86 -19.75
N TYR A 263 5.43 5.85 -20.61
CA TYR A 263 4.44 5.53 -21.63
C TYR A 263 3.09 5.15 -21.02
N TYR A 264 2.02 5.49 -21.72
CA TYR A 264 0.65 5.26 -21.30
C TYR A 264 -0.22 4.94 -22.51
N MET A 265 -1.42 4.41 -22.27
CA MET A 265 -2.38 4.07 -23.32
C MET A 265 -3.62 4.96 -23.21
N PRO A 266 -3.63 6.14 -23.86
CA PRO A 266 -4.83 6.98 -23.93
C PRO A 266 -5.92 6.34 -24.80
N VAL A 267 -7.17 6.57 -24.37
CA VAL A 267 -8.38 6.32 -25.16
C VAL A 267 -9.05 7.64 -25.47
N PHE A 268 -9.25 7.91 -26.75
CA PHE A 268 -9.91 9.12 -27.24
C PHE A 268 -11.30 8.80 -27.78
N GLU A 269 -12.30 9.62 -27.45
CA GLU A 269 -13.55 9.69 -28.21
C GLU A 269 -13.32 10.55 -29.46
N MET A 270 -13.63 10.00 -30.64
CA MET A 270 -13.39 10.61 -31.95
C MET A 270 -14.65 11.26 -32.49
N ASN A 271 -14.54 12.53 -32.89
CA ASN A 271 -15.57 13.19 -33.67
C ASN A 271 -15.48 12.76 -35.14
N VAL A 272 -16.43 11.92 -35.56
CA VAL A 272 -16.45 11.31 -36.91
C VAL A 272 -16.59 12.31 -38.07
N ASN A 273 -16.94 13.57 -37.81
CA ASN A 273 -17.11 14.60 -38.84
C ASN A 273 -15.89 15.52 -38.98
N THR A 274 -14.98 15.54 -38.00
CA THR A 274 -13.88 16.53 -37.94
C THR A 274 -12.51 15.91 -37.71
N GLY A 275 -12.42 14.71 -37.13
CA GLY A 275 -11.15 14.11 -36.72
C GLY A 275 -10.60 14.64 -35.38
N VAL A 276 -11.35 15.50 -34.67
CA VAL A 276 -11.01 15.90 -33.30
C VAL A 276 -11.18 14.70 -32.37
N ALA A 277 -10.18 14.46 -31.52
CA ALA A 277 -10.08 13.33 -30.60
C ALA A 277 -10.00 13.87 -29.17
N THR A 278 -10.99 13.61 -28.32
CA THR A 278 -11.01 14.10 -26.94
C THR A 278 -10.70 12.96 -25.98
N MET A 279 -9.69 13.11 -25.12
CA MET A 279 -9.28 12.03 -24.21
C MET A 279 -10.40 11.69 -23.24
N ALA A 280 -10.85 10.44 -23.27
CA ALA A 280 -11.87 9.89 -22.37
C ALA A 280 -11.23 9.35 -21.08
N GLY A 281 -10.06 8.73 -21.19
CA GLY A 281 -9.29 8.19 -20.07
C GLY A 281 -7.98 7.57 -20.56
N TYR A 282 -7.23 6.97 -19.65
CA TYR A 282 -5.99 6.27 -20.01
C TYR A 282 -5.64 5.14 -19.05
N LEU A 283 -4.71 4.28 -19.47
CA LEU A 283 -4.05 3.29 -18.62
C LEU A 283 -2.56 3.63 -18.46
N PRO A 284 -1.97 3.37 -17.29
CA PRO A 284 -0.59 3.76 -16.95
C PRO A 284 0.50 2.90 -17.62
N GLU A 285 0.15 2.06 -18.60
CA GLU A 285 1.09 1.18 -19.31
C GLU A 285 1.11 1.46 -20.82
N GLY A 286 2.31 1.54 -21.39
CA GLY A 286 2.58 1.84 -22.81
C GLY A 286 2.47 0.66 -23.77
N ASN A 287 1.36 -0.07 -23.77
CA ASN A 287 1.22 -1.29 -24.57
C ASN A 287 0.86 -1.00 -26.03
N SER A 288 1.40 -1.78 -26.98
CA SER A 288 1.10 -1.67 -28.42
C SER A 288 -0.19 -2.41 -28.76
N VAL A 289 -1.18 -1.70 -29.32
CA VAL A 289 -2.54 -2.24 -29.54
C VAL A 289 -2.75 -2.65 -30.98
N THR A 290 -3.08 -3.91 -31.25
CA THR A 290 -3.32 -4.44 -32.61
C THR A 290 -4.78 -4.37 -33.05
N GLY A 291 -5.70 -4.18 -32.10
CA GLY A 291 -7.13 -4.11 -32.34
C GLY A 291 -7.89 -3.99 -31.02
N ALA A 292 -9.17 -3.65 -31.09
CA ALA A 292 -10.03 -3.56 -29.93
C ALA A 292 -11.48 -3.87 -30.33
N PHE A 293 -12.27 -4.36 -29.38
CA PHE A 293 -13.70 -4.58 -29.56
C PHE A 293 -14.46 -4.42 -28.24
N PHE A 294 -15.73 -4.06 -28.31
CA PHE A 294 -16.67 -4.27 -27.21
C PHE A 294 -17.34 -5.63 -27.38
N ASN A 295 -17.55 -6.38 -26.30
CA ASN A 295 -18.29 -7.67 -26.35
C ASN A 295 -19.81 -7.46 -26.43
N GLU A 296 -20.26 -6.58 -27.32
CA GLU A 296 -21.66 -6.20 -27.43
C GLU A 296 -22.54 -7.41 -27.81
N PRO A 297 -23.73 -7.56 -27.21
CA PRO A 297 -24.71 -8.52 -27.70
C PRO A 297 -25.19 -8.10 -29.11
N LEU A 298 -26.00 -8.94 -29.75
CA LEU A 298 -26.69 -8.53 -30.97
C LEU A 298 -27.53 -7.28 -30.69
N LEU A 299 -27.60 -6.35 -31.65
CA LEU A 299 -28.37 -5.10 -31.48
C LEU A 299 -29.86 -5.37 -31.16
N THR A 300 -30.40 -6.45 -31.70
CA THR A 300 -31.77 -6.93 -31.49
C THR A 300 -31.95 -7.74 -30.21
N ALA A 301 -30.87 -8.14 -29.55
CA ALA A 301 -30.96 -8.87 -28.29
C ALA A 301 -31.57 -7.97 -27.22
N PRO A 302 -32.14 -8.55 -26.14
CA PRO A 302 -32.60 -7.76 -25.01
C PRO A 302 -31.48 -6.90 -24.43
N ASP A 303 -31.82 -5.72 -23.90
CA ASP A 303 -30.88 -4.94 -23.09
C ASP A 303 -30.53 -5.67 -21.78
N GLY A 304 -29.56 -5.15 -21.03
CA GLY A 304 -29.17 -5.69 -19.73
C GLY A 304 -30.31 -5.69 -18.70
N VAL A 305 -30.30 -6.67 -17.80
CA VAL A 305 -31.14 -6.65 -16.59
C VAL A 305 -30.59 -5.57 -15.65
N ASN A 306 -31.47 -4.82 -15.00
CA ASN A 306 -31.08 -3.73 -14.10
C ASN A 306 -31.74 -3.89 -12.72
N ASP A 307 -31.30 -3.06 -11.77
CA ASP A 307 -31.89 -2.89 -10.43
C ASP A 307 -31.94 -4.20 -9.64
N LEU A 308 -30.88 -5.03 -9.71
CA LEU A 308 -30.81 -6.23 -8.88
C LEU A 308 -30.51 -5.85 -7.43
N GLU A 309 -31.40 -6.27 -6.54
CA GLU A 309 -31.29 -6.07 -5.10
C GLU A 309 -31.54 -7.39 -4.36
N TYR A 310 -30.83 -7.61 -3.27
CA TYR A 310 -31.11 -8.68 -2.33
C TYR A 310 -32.02 -8.19 -1.21
N ILE A 311 -33.14 -8.89 -1.02
CA ILE A 311 -34.11 -8.61 0.04
C ILE A 311 -34.08 -9.79 1.01
N HIS A 312 -33.51 -9.56 2.19
CA HIS A 312 -33.51 -10.55 3.26
C HIS A 312 -34.95 -10.79 3.77
N SER A 313 -35.23 -12.01 4.17
CA SER A 313 -36.50 -12.38 4.79
C SER A 313 -36.58 -11.75 6.17
N PRO A 314 -37.76 -11.25 6.60
CA PRO A 314 -37.92 -10.64 7.93
C PRO A 314 -37.61 -11.59 9.09
N GLU A 315 -37.66 -12.89 8.86
CA GLU A 315 -37.34 -13.94 9.84
C GLU A 315 -35.85 -14.36 9.82
N SER A 316 -35.05 -13.84 8.88
CA SER A 316 -33.61 -14.14 8.76
C SER A 316 -32.81 -13.24 9.69
N GLU A 317 -32.51 -13.72 10.90
CA GLU A 317 -31.69 -12.99 11.88
C GLU A 317 -30.23 -12.83 11.43
N ASP A 318 -29.74 -13.63 10.48
CA ASP A 318 -28.38 -13.60 9.95
C ASP A 318 -28.25 -12.84 8.61
N PHE A 319 -29.36 -12.33 8.07
CA PHE A 319 -29.42 -11.69 6.75
C PHE A 319 -28.96 -12.56 5.56
N LEU A 320 -28.93 -13.89 5.72
CA LEU A 320 -28.50 -14.82 4.67
C LEU A 320 -29.67 -15.45 3.90
N THR A 321 -30.84 -15.51 4.50
CA THR A 321 -32.05 -16.04 3.85
C THR A 321 -32.89 -14.91 3.28
N GLY A 322 -33.17 -14.99 1.98
CA GLY A 322 -33.87 -13.94 1.25
C GLY A 322 -34.09 -14.29 -0.21
N HIS A 323 -34.45 -13.29 -1.00
CA HIS A 323 -34.62 -13.41 -2.45
C HIS A 323 -34.01 -12.22 -3.17
N LEU A 324 -33.73 -12.39 -4.46
CA LEU A 324 -33.30 -11.31 -5.34
C LEU A 324 -34.52 -10.72 -6.03
N THR A 325 -34.53 -9.40 -6.16
CA THR A 325 -35.48 -8.66 -7.00
C THR A 325 -34.72 -7.95 -8.10
N MET A 326 -35.30 -7.84 -9.30
CA MET A 326 -34.67 -7.19 -10.46
C MET A 326 -35.70 -6.79 -11.50
N THR A 327 -35.33 -5.91 -12.44
CA THR A 327 -36.20 -5.50 -13.54
C THR A 327 -35.74 -6.10 -14.87
N ALA A 328 -36.61 -6.85 -15.54
CA ALA A 328 -36.35 -7.32 -16.89
C ALA A 328 -36.21 -6.15 -17.88
N PRO A 329 -35.37 -6.27 -18.92
CA PRO A 329 -35.25 -5.24 -19.93
C PRO A 329 -36.59 -4.99 -20.62
N SER A 330 -36.87 -3.73 -20.95
CA SER A 330 -38.05 -3.32 -21.71
C SER A 330 -37.73 -3.03 -23.18
N THR A 331 -36.44 -2.92 -23.51
CA THR A 331 -35.93 -2.59 -24.84
C THR A 331 -34.85 -3.57 -25.27
N THR A 332 -34.61 -3.64 -26.58
CA THR A 332 -33.42 -4.26 -27.15
C THR A 332 -32.19 -3.45 -26.77
N TYR A 333 -31.01 -4.03 -26.97
CA TYR A 333 -29.74 -3.39 -26.67
C TYR A 333 -29.59 -2.02 -27.39
N ASP A 334 -30.14 -1.91 -28.60
CA ASP A 334 -30.14 -0.69 -29.41
C ASP A 334 -31.35 0.26 -29.20
N GLY A 335 -32.25 -0.07 -28.27
CA GLY A 335 -33.29 0.83 -27.77
C GLY A 335 -34.69 0.65 -28.36
N ASP A 336 -34.91 -0.31 -29.26
CA ASP A 336 -36.25 -0.65 -29.74
C ASP A 336 -37.06 -1.37 -28.65
N ILE A 337 -38.39 -1.25 -28.67
CA ILE A 337 -39.25 -1.89 -27.66
C ILE A 337 -39.24 -3.41 -27.83
N LEU A 338 -38.98 -4.15 -26.76
CA LEU A 338 -39.05 -5.61 -26.78
C LEU A 338 -40.51 -6.09 -26.87
N THR A 339 -40.71 -7.13 -27.67
CA THR A 339 -41.99 -7.84 -27.76
C THR A 339 -41.75 -9.34 -27.56
N GLY A 340 -42.76 -10.04 -27.04
CA GLY A 340 -42.60 -11.44 -26.66
C GLY A 340 -42.07 -11.64 -25.25
N GLU A 341 -42.05 -12.89 -24.83
CA GLU A 341 -41.62 -13.27 -23.48
C GLU A 341 -40.10 -13.44 -23.42
N LEU A 342 -39.53 -13.11 -22.28
CA LEU A 342 -38.12 -13.28 -21.96
C LEU A 342 -37.93 -14.48 -21.02
N THR A 343 -36.72 -15.03 -21.05
CA THR A 343 -36.19 -15.89 -19.98
C THR A 343 -35.04 -15.16 -19.30
N ILE A 344 -35.11 -14.99 -17.98
CA ILE A 344 -34.01 -14.43 -17.18
C ILE A 344 -33.25 -15.56 -16.53
N VAL A 345 -31.92 -15.54 -16.68
CA VAL A 345 -31.00 -16.47 -16.04
C VAL A 345 -30.19 -15.70 -15.01
N ILE A 346 -30.23 -16.16 -13.77
CA ILE A 346 -29.48 -15.59 -12.65
C ILE A 346 -28.43 -16.60 -12.18
N THR A 347 -27.20 -16.14 -12.03
CA THR A 347 -26.10 -16.93 -11.47
C THR A 347 -25.49 -16.26 -10.25
N ASP A 348 -24.83 -17.04 -9.41
CA ASP A 348 -23.94 -16.57 -8.35
C ASP A 348 -22.56 -17.18 -8.60
N GLY A 349 -21.61 -16.35 -9.04
CA GLY A 349 -20.42 -16.84 -9.73
C GLY A 349 -20.81 -17.68 -10.94
N ASP A 350 -20.30 -18.91 -11.00
CA ASP A 350 -20.55 -19.86 -12.10
C ASP A 350 -21.81 -20.73 -11.90
N GLU A 351 -22.46 -20.66 -10.73
CA GLU A 351 -23.64 -21.49 -10.44
C GLU A 351 -24.93 -20.80 -10.92
N GLU A 352 -25.71 -21.45 -11.79
CA GLU A 352 -27.06 -21.01 -12.13
C GLU A 352 -28.00 -21.22 -10.93
N ILE A 353 -28.39 -20.10 -10.28
CA ILE A 353 -29.22 -20.13 -9.08
C ILE A 353 -30.71 -20.17 -9.40
N GLU A 354 -31.13 -19.53 -10.51
CA GLU A 354 -32.50 -19.62 -11.00
C GLU A 354 -32.63 -19.24 -12.48
N ARG A 355 -33.63 -19.84 -13.14
CA ARG A 355 -34.07 -19.52 -14.50
C ARG A 355 -35.57 -19.28 -14.53
N ILE A 356 -35.97 -18.10 -14.95
CA ILE A 356 -37.36 -17.63 -14.90
C ILE A 356 -37.82 -17.35 -16.33
N SER A 357 -38.74 -18.17 -16.84
CA SER A 357 -39.31 -18.03 -18.19
C SER A 357 -40.65 -17.29 -18.18
N ASN A 358 -41.13 -16.95 -19.37
CA ASN A 358 -42.40 -16.26 -19.60
C ASN A 358 -42.47 -14.87 -18.95
N VAL A 359 -41.33 -14.18 -18.87
CA VAL A 359 -41.20 -12.86 -18.26
C VAL A 359 -41.62 -11.80 -19.27
N VAL A 360 -42.47 -10.87 -18.85
CA VAL A 360 -42.88 -9.74 -19.70
C VAL A 360 -41.78 -8.67 -19.69
N PRO A 361 -41.41 -8.06 -20.83
CA PRO A 361 -40.45 -6.96 -20.86
C PRO A 361 -40.81 -5.83 -19.89
N GLY A 362 -39.83 -5.33 -19.14
CA GLY A 362 -40.02 -4.31 -18.09
C GLY A 362 -40.64 -4.81 -16.79
N GLN A 363 -40.94 -6.10 -16.66
CA GLN A 363 -41.50 -6.67 -15.43
C GLN A 363 -40.44 -6.72 -14.31
N THR A 364 -40.83 -6.35 -13.09
CA THR A 364 -40.07 -6.67 -11.88
C THR A 364 -40.25 -8.15 -11.53
N ILE A 365 -39.13 -8.83 -11.34
CA ILE A 365 -39.03 -10.26 -11.08
C ILE A 365 -38.50 -10.47 -9.66
N THR A 366 -38.96 -11.54 -9.04
CA THR A 366 -38.50 -12.00 -7.73
C THR A 366 -38.09 -13.47 -7.84
N THR A 367 -36.89 -13.79 -7.36
CA THR A 367 -36.44 -15.19 -7.26
C THR A 367 -37.16 -15.92 -6.14
N LYS A 368 -37.04 -17.25 -6.11
CA LYS A 368 -37.39 -18.02 -4.92
C LYS A 368 -36.52 -17.59 -3.74
N GLU A 369 -37.10 -17.71 -2.55
CA GLU A 369 -36.35 -17.56 -1.30
C GLU A 369 -35.31 -18.66 -1.17
N ARG A 370 -34.11 -18.28 -0.74
CA ARG A 370 -32.93 -19.14 -0.59
C ARG A 370 -32.06 -18.62 0.55
N THR A 371 -31.33 -19.53 1.18
CA THR A 371 -30.24 -19.19 2.10
C THR A 371 -28.92 -19.17 1.34
N PHE A 372 -28.26 -18.02 1.32
CA PHE A 372 -26.94 -17.83 0.72
C PHE A 372 -25.83 -18.12 1.73
N GLN A 373 -24.59 -18.19 1.25
CA GLN A 373 -23.44 -18.30 2.13
C GLN A 373 -23.10 -16.91 2.69
N TYR A 374 -22.38 -16.88 3.81
CA TYR A 374 -21.84 -15.63 4.33
C TYR A 374 -20.68 -15.14 3.44
N GLY A 375 -20.68 -13.85 3.11
CA GLY A 375 -19.56 -13.19 2.46
C GLY A 375 -19.88 -12.60 1.10
N GLU A 376 -18.85 -12.47 0.26
CA GLU A 376 -18.97 -11.88 -1.07
C GLU A 376 -19.67 -12.85 -2.05
N HIS A 377 -20.64 -12.29 -2.77
CA HIS A 377 -21.39 -12.91 -3.83
C HIS A 377 -21.21 -12.13 -5.13
N LYS A 378 -21.20 -12.84 -6.25
CA LYS A 378 -21.11 -12.24 -7.58
C LYS A 378 -22.34 -12.62 -8.38
N PHE A 379 -23.47 -11.98 -8.05
CA PHE A 379 -24.69 -12.21 -8.80
C PHE A 379 -24.54 -11.70 -10.22
N SER A 380 -24.97 -12.50 -11.20
CA SER A 380 -24.96 -12.09 -12.59
C SER A 380 -26.29 -12.42 -13.24
N CYS A 381 -26.77 -11.55 -14.12
CA CYS A 381 -28.04 -11.72 -14.81
C CYS A 381 -27.90 -11.52 -16.31
N ARG A 382 -28.60 -12.34 -17.08
CA ARG A 382 -28.82 -12.13 -18.51
C ARG A 382 -30.26 -12.45 -18.90
N ALA A 383 -30.77 -11.68 -19.85
CA ALA A 383 -32.06 -11.91 -20.47
C ALA A 383 -31.89 -12.66 -21.79
N ILE A 384 -32.82 -13.54 -22.10
CA ILE A 384 -32.86 -14.32 -23.34
C ILE A 384 -34.22 -14.07 -24.00
N SER A 385 -34.21 -13.61 -25.25
CA SER A 385 -35.43 -13.42 -26.03
C SER A 385 -36.05 -14.76 -26.44
N ALA A 386 -37.30 -14.74 -26.92
CA ALA A 386 -37.96 -15.94 -27.45
C ALA A 386 -37.22 -16.58 -28.64
N ASP A 387 -36.46 -15.78 -29.40
CA ASP A 387 -35.65 -16.23 -30.53
C ASP A 387 -34.26 -16.76 -30.10
N GLY A 388 -33.96 -16.70 -28.80
CA GLY A 388 -32.71 -17.21 -28.22
C GLY A 388 -31.57 -16.20 -28.19
N GLU A 389 -31.83 -14.93 -28.49
CA GLU A 389 -30.81 -13.87 -28.41
C GLU A 389 -30.59 -13.47 -26.95
N GLU A 390 -29.33 -13.41 -26.54
CA GLU A 390 -28.95 -13.12 -25.16
C GLU A 390 -28.47 -11.68 -24.99
N SER A 391 -28.88 -11.02 -23.90
CA SER A 391 -28.32 -9.74 -23.48
C SER A 391 -26.86 -9.89 -23.06
N ALA A 392 -26.17 -8.75 -22.87
CA ALA A 392 -24.96 -8.73 -22.07
C ALA A 392 -25.24 -9.29 -20.65
N THR A 393 -24.26 -9.95 -20.05
CA THR A 393 -24.34 -10.41 -18.65
C THR A 393 -24.00 -9.25 -17.73
N CYS A 394 -24.97 -8.78 -16.96
CA CYS A 394 -24.77 -7.73 -15.96
C CYS A 394 -24.33 -8.34 -14.64
N GLU A 395 -23.30 -7.80 -14.00
CA GLU A 395 -22.74 -8.28 -12.74
C GLU A 395 -23.12 -7.33 -11.58
N PHE A 396 -23.54 -7.91 -10.46
CA PHE A 396 -24.00 -7.24 -9.25
C PHE A 396 -23.27 -7.83 -8.03
N PRO A 397 -22.01 -7.43 -7.80
CA PRO A 397 -21.27 -7.88 -6.62
C PRO A 397 -21.94 -7.34 -5.35
N MET A 398 -22.10 -8.20 -4.36
CA MET A 398 -22.65 -7.82 -3.05
C MET A 398 -22.11 -8.68 -1.94
N PHE A 399 -22.15 -8.16 -0.72
CA PHE A 399 -21.81 -8.91 0.48
C PHE A 399 -23.10 -9.31 1.20
N LEU A 400 -23.27 -10.60 1.49
CA LEU A 400 -24.42 -11.14 2.20
C LEU A 400 -24.06 -11.60 3.62
N GLY A 401 -24.96 -11.31 4.56
CA GLY A 401 -24.79 -11.55 5.98
C GLY A 401 -24.46 -10.28 6.77
N TYR A 402 -24.19 -10.45 8.07
CA TYR A 402 -23.68 -9.36 8.91
C TYR A 402 -22.40 -8.74 8.34
N ASP A 403 -22.26 -7.43 8.48
CA ASP A 403 -21.04 -6.75 8.07
C ASP A 403 -19.84 -7.16 8.94
N LEU A 404 -18.63 -6.94 8.42
CA LEU A 404 -17.45 -7.00 9.26
C LEU A 404 -17.42 -5.80 10.21
N PRO A 405 -17.05 -5.98 11.49
CA PRO A 405 -17.00 -4.88 12.43
C PRO A 405 -16.01 -3.79 12.00
N SER A 406 -16.38 -2.53 12.20
CA SER A 406 -15.44 -1.40 12.14
C SER A 406 -14.37 -1.49 13.24
N ASN A 407 -13.43 -0.55 13.26
CA ASN A 407 -12.37 -0.57 14.25
C ASN A 407 -12.93 -0.46 15.68
N PRO A 408 -12.36 -1.20 16.66
CA PRO A 408 -12.59 -0.89 18.06
C PRO A 408 -12.26 0.58 18.34
N THR A 409 -12.83 1.13 19.41
CA THR A 409 -12.60 2.53 19.81
C THR A 409 -11.96 2.59 21.19
N ASN A 410 -11.45 3.77 21.57
CA ASN A 410 -10.90 4.04 22.90
C ASN A 410 -9.82 3.03 23.36
N ALA A 411 -8.98 2.57 22.43
CA ALA A 411 -7.88 1.67 22.74
C ALA A 411 -6.85 2.36 23.65
N LYS A 412 -6.72 1.88 24.89
CA LYS A 412 -5.84 2.44 25.92
C LYS A 412 -4.97 1.36 26.53
N LEU A 413 -3.67 1.62 26.53
CA LEU A 413 -2.63 0.78 27.09
C LEU A 413 -1.98 1.48 28.29
N THR A 414 -1.87 0.77 29.41
CA THR A 414 -1.25 1.26 30.66
C THR A 414 -0.26 0.25 31.21
N ALA A 415 0.76 0.72 31.94
CA ALA A 415 1.74 -0.12 32.63
C ALA A 415 1.70 0.11 34.14
N ASP A 416 1.89 -0.97 34.90
CA ASP A 416 2.29 -0.97 36.31
C ASP A 416 3.54 -1.87 36.42
N GLY A 417 4.71 -1.25 36.23
CA GLY A 417 5.98 -1.96 36.06
C GLY A 417 5.97 -2.87 34.84
N GLN A 418 6.00 -4.19 35.07
CA GLN A 418 5.94 -5.20 34.01
C GLN A 418 4.51 -5.61 33.64
N LYS A 419 3.52 -5.27 34.46
CA LYS A 419 2.14 -5.63 34.17
C LYS A 419 1.56 -4.58 33.23
N ILE A 420 1.17 -5.00 32.03
CA ILE A 420 0.48 -4.13 31.08
C ILE A 420 -0.98 -4.52 30.98
N THR A 421 -1.84 -3.51 30.85
CA THR A 421 -3.29 -3.66 30.69
C THR A 421 -3.72 -2.87 29.46
N LEU A 422 -4.31 -3.56 28.49
CA LEU A 422 -4.90 -3.01 27.27
C LEU A 422 -6.43 -3.06 27.39
N THR A 423 -7.11 -1.96 27.08
CA THR A 423 -8.58 -1.85 27.10
C THR A 423 -9.09 -1.19 25.82
N TRP A 424 -10.29 -1.55 25.39
CA TRP A 424 -10.95 -0.95 24.21
C TRP A 424 -12.48 -1.06 24.31
N GLU A 425 -13.18 -0.43 23.39
CA GLU A 425 -14.64 -0.51 23.24
C GLU A 425 -15.03 -1.24 21.95
N THR A 426 -16.06 -2.07 22.04
CA THR A 426 -16.61 -2.84 20.93
C THR A 426 -17.18 -1.91 19.85
N PRO A 427 -16.86 -2.13 18.56
CA PRO A 427 -17.47 -1.36 17.48
C PRO A 427 -18.99 -1.61 17.42
N THR A 428 -19.73 -0.58 16.99
CA THR A 428 -21.20 -0.63 16.86
C THR A 428 -21.67 -0.53 15.42
N THR A 429 -20.75 -0.38 14.47
CA THR A 429 -21.02 -0.23 13.04
C THR A 429 -20.14 -1.15 12.20
N GLY A 430 -20.63 -1.54 11.03
CA GLY A 430 -19.86 -2.29 10.05
C GLY A 430 -18.97 -1.41 9.17
N ILE A 431 -17.98 -2.02 8.52
CA ILE A 431 -17.05 -1.32 7.60
C ILE A 431 -17.74 -0.77 6.35
N HIS A 432 -18.86 -1.38 5.93
CA HIS A 432 -19.68 -0.96 4.78
C HIS A 432 -20.94 -0.18 5.21
N GLY A 433 -21.12 0.05 6.52
CA GLY A 433 -22.30 0.71 7.09
C GLY A 433 -23.52 -0.21 7.25
N ASN A 434 -23.37 -1.51 7.03
CA ASN A 434 -24.40 -2.51 7.27
C ASN A 434 -24.43 -2.94 8.74
N GLU A 435 -25.46 -3.70 9.14
CA GLU A 435 -25.63 -4.20 10.51
C GLU A 435 -24.55 -5.23 10.86
N ILE A 436 -24.07 -5.21 12.11
CA ILE A 436 -23.06 -6.13 12.63
C ILE A 436 -23.64 -6.99 13.74
N ASP A 437 -23.14 -8.21 13.88
CA ASP A 437 -23.50 -9.10 14.98
C ASP A 437 -22.66 -8.74 16.21
N THR A 438 -23.17 -7.82 17.03
CA THR A 438 -22.44 -7.35 18.21
C THR A 438 -22.24 -8.42 19.28
N GLU A 439 -22.99 -9.53 19.25
CA GLU A 439 -22.90 -10.59 20.26
C GLU A 439 -21.77 -11.58 19.98
N ASN A 440 -21.37 -11.71 18.70
CA ASN A 440 -20.36 -12.67 18.26
C ASN A 440 -19.07 -12.01 17.73
N ILE A 441 -18.79 -10.77 18.15
CA ILE A 441 -17.52 -10.10 17.87
C ILE A 441 -16.42 -10.73 18.70
N THR A 442 -15.31 -11.06 18.04
CA THR A 442 -14.06 -11.45 18.69
C THR A 442 -12.95 -10.48 18.33
N TYR A 443 -11.79 -10.63 18.94
CA TYR A 443 -10.64 -9.77 18.73
C TYR A 443 -9.38 -10.56 18.41
N LEU A 444 -8.61 -10.02 17.48
CA LEU A 444 -7.23 -10.38 17.20
C LEU A 444 -6.34 -9.30 17.81
N ILE A 445 -5.40 -9.68 18.66
CA ILE A 445 -4.54 -8.75 19.40
C ILE A 445 -3.08 -9.03 19.04
N MET A 446 -2.41 -8.02 18.48
CA MET A 446 -0.99 -8.08 18.14
C MET A 446 -0.20 -7.07 18.96
N ARG A 447 0.89 -7.53 19.56
CA ARG A 447 1.86 -6.72 20.29
C ARG A 447 3.06 -6.37 19.41
N TYR A 448 3.48 -5.11 19.48
CA TYR A 448 4.74 -4.60 18.96
C TYR A 448 5.76 -4.41 20.10
N PRO A 449 7.06 -4.55 19.83
CA PRO A 449 7.70 -4.53 18.50
C PRO A 449 7.78 -5.88 17.77
N GLU A 450 7.61 -7.02 18.44
CA GLU A 450 7.87 -8.34 17.85
C GLU A 450 6.83 -8.78 16.80
N MET A 451 5.72 -8.04 16.67
CA MET A 451 4.56 -8.40 15.86
C MET A 451 3.96 -9.75 16.29
N GLU A 452 3.93 -9.99 17.59
CA GLU A 452 3.44 -11.23 18.16
C GLU A 452 1.92 -11.18 18.32
N ILE A 453 1.23 -12.19 17.79
CA ILE A 453 -0.19 -12.37 18.07
C ILE A 453 -0.31 -12.97 19.47
N VAL A 454 -0.83 -12.19 20.40
CA VAL A 454 -0.92 -12.56 21.82
C VAL A 454 -2.31 -13.05 22.22
N ALA A 455 -3.32 -12.79 21.38
CA ALA A 455 -4.66 -13.36 21.50
C ALA A 455 -5.35 -13.46 20.14
N GLU A 456 -6.06 -14.57 19.92
CA GLU A 456 -6.90 -14.83 18.74
C GLU A 456 -8.28 -15.28 19.20
N ASN A 457 -9.33 -14.94 18.44
CA ASN A 457 -10.72 -15.23 18.79
C ASN A 457 -11.08 -14.78 20.21
N TYR A 458 -10.52 -13.65 20.65
CA TYR A 458 -10.64 -13.15 22.02
C TYR A 458 -11.98 -12.44 22.20
N ASP A 459 -12.74 -12.76 23.24
CA ASP A 459 -14.13 -12.28 23.42
C ASP A 459 -14.30 -11.24 24.54
N GLN A 460 -13.20 -10.79 25.15
CA GLN A 460 -13.20 -9.73 26.16
C GLN A 460 -12.72 -8.40 25.56
N THR A 461 -12.98 -7.30 26.25
CA THR A 461 -12.55 -5.94 25.87
C THR A 461 -11.39 -5.39 26.72
N SER A 462 -10.72 -6.29 27.45
CA SER A 462 -9.54 -6.00 28.25
C SER A 462 -8.57 -7.18 28.17
N TYR A 463 -7.31 -6.90 27.91
CA TYR A 463 -6.22 -7.87 27.84
C TYR A 463 -5.12 -7.48 28.82
N GLU A 464 -4.58 -8.44 29.57
CA GLU A 464 -3.48 -8.21 30.50
C GLU A 464 -2.36 -9.22 30.28
N GLU A 465 -1.12 -8.76 30.39
CA GLU A 465 0.04 -9.64 30.43
C GLU A 465 1.19 -9.06 31.24
N THR A 466 2.20 -9.88 31.49
CA THR A 466 3.46 -9.48 32.13
C THR A 466 4.57 -9.54 31.10
N VAL A 467 5.18 -8.38 30.83
CA VAL A 467 6.29 -8.27 29.88
C VAL A 467 7.63 -8.70 30.51
N PRO A 468 8.67 -8.99 29.70
CA PRO A 468 10.01 -9.33 30.19
C PRO A 468 10.67 -8.24 31.06
N ASP A 469 11.83 -8.58 31.64
CA ASP A 469 12.60 -7.68 32.50
C ASP A 469 13.19 -6.47 31.75
N GLU A 470 13.53 -6.63 30.48
CA GLU A 470 14.10 -5.55 29.67
C GLU A 470 13.06 -4.45 29.40
N LEU A 471 13.42 -3.19 29.68
CA LEU A 471 12.59 -2.04 29.31
C LEU A 471 12.44 -1.97 27.80
N HIS A 472 11.19 -2.04 27.35
CA HIS A 472 10.82 -1.90 25.96
C HIS A 472 9.61 -0.99 25.80
N ARG A 473 9.53 -0.31 24.64
CA ARG A 473 8.30 0.36 24.23
C ARG A 473 7.32 -0.66 23.64
N TYR A 474 6.09 -0.64 24.15
CA TYR A 474 5.01 -1.50 23.69
C TYR A 474 3.87 -0.67 23.08
N THR A 475 3.29 -1.21 22.02
CA THR A 475 2.02 -0.75 21.44
C THR A 475 1.27 -1.96 20.91
N PHE A 476 -0.05 -1.86 20.83
CA PHE A 476 -0.91 -2.95 20.39
C PHE A 476 -1.76 -2.54 19.20
N ILE A 477 -2.05 -3.50 18.33
CA ILE A 477 -3.11 -3.37 17.34
C ILE A 477 -4.20 -4.40 17.67
N ILE A 478 -5.45 -3.94 17.69
CA ILE A 478 -6.62 -4.75 18.00
C ILE A 478 -7.52 -4.71 16.78
N TRP A 479 -7.80 -5.86 16.16
CA TRP A 479 -8.83 -5.98 15.13
C TRP A 479 -10.08 -6.58 15.74
N ALA A 480 -11.24 -5.99 15.43
CA ALA A 480 -12.52 -6.65 15.67
C ALA A 480 -12.78 -7.63 14.52
N CYS A 481 -13.22 -8.83 14.86
CA CYS A 481 -13.35 -9.96 13.96
C CYS A 481 -14.76 -10.53 14.05
N TYR A 482 -15.29 -10.98 12.92
CA TYR A 482 -16.54 -11.73 12.84
C TYR A 482 -16.39 -12.90 11.87
N ASN A 483 -16.91 -14.07 12.27
CA ASN A 483 -16.87 -15.30 11.48
C ASN A 483 -15.46 -15.66 10.92
N GLY A 484 -14.42 -15.49 11.74
CA GLY A 484 -13.03 -15.77 11.36
C GLY A 484 -12.40 -14.78 10.38
N GLN A 485 -13.09 -13.69 10.04
CA GLN A 485 -12.60 -12.62 9.20
C GLN A 485 -12.30 -11.36 10.02
N ASN A 486 -11.23 -10.66 9.64
CA ASN A 486 -10.82 -9.44 10.32
C ASN A 486 -11.56 -8.24 9.71
N GLY A 487 -12.25 -7.48 10.55
CA GLY A 487 -12.66 -6.13 10.24
C GLY A 487 -11.50 -5.14 10.33
N TYR A 488 -11.78 -3.90 10.68
CA TYR A 488 -10.73 -2.90 10.87
C TYR A 488 -10.12 -2.93 12.26
N GLY A 489 -8.86 -2.50 12.34
CA GLY A 489 -8.09 -2.46 13.58
C GLY A 489 -7.83 -1.05 14.08
N ILE A 490 -7.54 -0.94 15.37
CA ILE A 490 -7.08 0.30 16.01
C ILE A 490 -5.72 0.05 16.69
N THR A 491 -4.84 1.05 16.62
CA THR A 491 -3.58 1.05 17.37
C THR A 491 -3.77 1.76 18.70
N SER A 492 -3.27 1.17 19.80
CA SER A 492 -3.26 1.81 21.11
C SER A 492 -2.26 2.98 21.19
N ASN A 493 -2.27 3.73 22.30
CA ASN A 493 -1.10 4.52 22.69
C ASN A 493 0.12 3.61 22.95
N SER A 494 1.31 4.21 23.00
CA SER A 494 2.54 3.52 23.39
C SER A 494 2.86 3.75 24.87
N ILE A 495 3.48 2.75 25.50
CA ILE A 495 4.01 2.81 26.88
C ILE A 495 5.42 2.24 26.91
N ILE A 496 6.15 2.50 27.99
CA ILE A 496 7.39 1.80 28.30
C ILE A 496 7.10 0.88 29.49
N ALA A 497 7.47 -0.40 29.38
CA ALA A 497 7.27 -1.38 30.44
C ALA A 497 8.48 -2.32 30.54
N GLY A 498 8.72 -2.86 31.73
CA GLY A 498 9.90 -3.66 32.09
C GLY A 498 10.30 -3.42 33.54
N MET A 499 11.47 -3.94 33.96
CA MET A 499 12.03 -3.59 35.27
C MET A 499 12.71 -2.21 35.23
N PRO A 500 12.56 -1.38 36.28
CA PRO A 500 13.35 -0.16 36.41
C PRO A 500 14.86 -0.45 36.38
N LEU A 501 15.62 0.47 35.80
CA LEU A 501 17.09 0.40 35.78
C LEU A 501 17.66 0.75 37.17
N ASP A 502 18.94 0.44 37.37
CA ASP A 502 19.67 0.78 38.59
C ASP A 502 20.79 1.81 38.31
N VAL A 503 21.22 2.51 39.35
CA VAL A 503 22.40 3.41 39.31
C VAL A 503 23.68 2.58 39.51
N PRO A 504 24.77 2.80 38.73
CA PRO A 504 24.93 3.85 37.73
C PRO A 504 24.26 3.51 36.39
N TYR A 505 23.75 4.55 35.73
CA TYR A 505 23.19 4.48 34.39
C TYR A 505 23.89 5.49 33.49
N ALA A 506 24.27 5.09 32.28
CA ALA A 506 24.93 5.98 31.33
C ALA A 506 24.53 5.65 29.88
N THR A 507 24.38 6.68 29.06
CA THR A 507 24.13 6.56 27.62
C THR A 507 24.83 7.68 26.85
N ASP A 508 25.32 7.35 25.67
CA ASP A 508 25.81 8.29 24.65
C ASP A 508 24.86 8.40 23.45
N PHE A 509 23.68 7.77 23.56
CA PHE A 509 22.67 7.69 22.50
C PHE A 509 23.18 7.14 21.17
N SER A 510 24.30 6.41 21.14
CA SER A 510 24.82 5.78 19.92
C SER A 510 23.93 4.66 19.38
N ASN A 511 23.04 4.11 20.22
CA ASN A 511 22.00 3.16 19.85
C ASN A 511 20.62 3.81 19.95
N SER A 512 19.89 3.93 18.84
CA SER A 512 18.54 4.53 18.81
C SER A 512 17.56 3.85 19.77
N GLN A 513 17.71 2.53 19.95
CA GLN A 513 16.85 1.74 20.83
C GLN A 513 16.92 2.19 22.29
N GLU A 514 18.02 2.78 22.75
CA GLU A 514 18.10 3.35 24.10
C GLU A 514 17.05 4.44 24.30
N MET A 515 16.99 5.42 23.39
CA MET A 515 16.02 6.51 23.48
C MET A 515 14.61 6.00 23.17
N GLU A 516 14.46 5.26 22.07
CA GLU A 516 13.17 4.80 21.58
C GLU A 516 12.47 3.87 22.58
N ASN A 517 13.19 2.98 23.26
CA ASN A 517 12.56 1.98 24.12
C ASN A 517 12.46 2.40 25.59
N ARG A 518 13.25 3.40 26.03
CA ARG A 518 13.43 3.68 27.45
C ARG A 518 13.11 5.11 27.87
N TYR A 519 13.05 6.07 26.95
CA TYR A 519 12.74 7.47 27.29
C TYR A 519 11.31 7.84 26.89
N LYS A 520 10.62 8.61 27.75
CA LYS A 520 9.33 9.22 27.41
C LYS A 520 9.56 10.59 26.80
N ILE A 521 8.97 10.81 25.63
CA ILE A 521 8.95 12.10 24.94
C ILE A 521 7.54 12.65 25.08
N LEU A 522 7.43 13.92 25.47
CA LEU A 522 6.17 14.62 25.60
C LEU A 522 6.25 15.96 24.86
N ASP A 523 5.50 16.04 23.76
CA ASP A 523 5.17 17.27 23.05
C ASP A 523 4.01 17.95 23.78
N ASN A 524 4.32 18.85 24.73
CA ASN A 524 3.30 19.41 25.62
C ASN A 524 2.49 20.53 24.95
N ASN A 525 3.12 21.30 24.05
CA ASN A 525 2.44 22.37 23.32
C ASN A 525 1.68 21.88 22.07
N GLY A 526 1.93 20.64 21.63
CA GLY A 526 1.23 19.97 20.52
C GLY A 526 1.56 20.56 19.15
N ASP A 527 2.75 21.13 18.98
CA ASP A 527 3.14 21.79 17.72
C ASP A 527 3.88 20.87 16.74
N GLY A 528 4.16 19.62 17.15
CA GLY A 528 4.81 18.59 16.36
C GLY A 528 6.34 18.71 16.32
N CYS A 529 6.93 19.69 17.01
CA CYS A 529 8.37 19.90 17.12
C CYS A 529 8.83 19.55 18.54
N SER A 530 9.32 18.32 18.73
CA SER A 530 9.71 17.82 20.06
C SER A 530 11.04 17.07 20.05
N TRP A 531 11.38 16.42 21.17
CA TRP A 531 12.53 15.51 21.24
C TRP A 531 12.40 14.39 20.21
N ASN A 532 13.53 14.03 19.61
CA ASN A 532 13.61 13.02 18.55
C ASN A 532 15.00 12.38 18.51
N TYR A 533 15.14 11.32 17.74
CA TYR A 533 16.42 10.67 17.48
C TYR A 533 16.91 11.00 16.07
N ASP A 534 18.10 11.59 15.97
CA ASP A 534 18.76 11.82 14.69
C ASP A 534 19.47 10.56 14.21
N TYR A 535 18.81 9.76 13.37
CA TYR A 535 19.38 8.54 12.79
C TYR A 535 20.59 8.77 11.89
N MET A 536 20.82 9.99 11.40
CA MET A 536 21.98 10.29 10.56
C MET A 536 23.24 10.50 11.39
N ASN A 537 23.10 11.05 12.61
CA ASN A 537 24.21 11.37 13.50
C ASN A 537 24.25 10.50 14.77
N ASN A 538 23.28 9.58 14.94
CA ASN A 538 23.10 8.72 16.10
C ASN A 538 23.08 9.49 17.42
N MET A 539 22.10 10.39 17.59
CA MET A 539 22.08 11.33 18.71
C MET A 539 20.65 11.75 19.08
N ALA A 540 20.41 11.95 20.37
CA ALA A 540 19.18 12.58 20.85
C ALA A 540 19.18 14.08 20.54
N ILE A 541 18.12 14.57 19.91
CA ILE A 541 17.96 15.97 19.55
C ILE A 541 16.60 16.49 20.00
N TYR A 542 16.48 17.79 20.16
CA TYR A 542 15.18 18.46 20.13
C TYR A 542 15.01 19.14 18.77
N VAL A 543 13.88 18.85 18.13
CA VAL A 543 13.46 19.44 16.85
C VAL A 543 12.74 20.74 17.15
N TYR A 544 13.25 21.85 16.62
CA TYR A 544 12.77 23.18 16.92
C TYR A 544 11.54 23.60 16.10
N SER A 545 10.83 24.59 16.62
CA SER A 545 9.81 25.35 15.91
C SER A 545 10.29 26.79 15.66
N ASN A 546 10.24 27.24 14.40
CA ASN A 546 10.55 28.63 14.04
C ASN A 546 9.39 29.60 14.37
N VAL A 547 8.26 29.09 14.86
CA VAL A 547 7.01 29.84 15.03
C VAL A 547 6.52 29.82 16.47
N ASN A 548 6.56 28.66 17.13
CA ASN A 548 6.13 28.52 18.51
C ASN A 548 7.33 28.40 19.44
N ALA A 549 7.17 28.88 20.67
CA ALA A 549 8.14 28.62 21.72
C ALA A 549 8.06 27.14 22.14
N ALA A 550 9.21 26.55 22.48
CA ALA A 550 9.30 25.19 22.96
C ALA A 550 8.59 25.03 24.32
N ASP A 551 8.02 23.86 24.55
CA ASP A 551 7.51 23.40 25.85
C ASP A 551 7.45 21.87 25.75
N ASP A 552 8.64 21.26 25.79
CA ASP A 552 8.84 19.89 25.34
C ASP A 552 9.78 19.12 26.26
N TRP A 553 9.36 17.92 26.63
CA TRP A 553 9.98 17.16 27.70
C TRP A 553 10.57 15.84 27.19
N LEU A 554 11.75 15.51 27.72
CA LEU A 554 12.33 14.19 27.66
C LEU A 554 12.55 13.68 29.09
N PHE A 555 11.84 12.61 29.46
CA PHE A 555 12.04 11.95 30.74
C PHE A 555 12.98 10.76 30.60
N THR A 556 13.89 10.60 31.56
CA THR A 556 14.78 9.43 31.64
C THR A 556 13.98 8.13 31.77
N PRO A 557 14.62 6.96 31.63
CA PRO A 557 13.97 5.69 31.99
C PRO A 557 13.60 5.65 33.48
N PRO A 558 12.68 4.76 33.89
CA PRO A 558 12.44 4.49 35.29
C PRO A 558 13.71 3.93 35.93
N ILE A 559 14.26 4.64 36.92
CA ILE A 559 15.50 4.25 37.63
C ILE A 559 15.22 4.15 39.13
N ASN A 560 15.76 3.12 39.79
CA ASN A 560 15.68 2.94 41.22
C ASN A 560 16.65 3.85 41.97
N TYR A 561 16.12 4.59 42.94
CA TYR A 561 16.90 5.41 43.88
C TYR A 561 16.64 4.99 45.33
N ILE A 562 17.63 5.25 46.19
CA ILE A 562 17.57 4.99 47.62
C ILE A 562 17.42 6.32 48.36
N ALA A 563 16.45 6.40 49.28
CA ALA A 563 16.24 7.57 50.12
C ALA A 563 17.53 7.98 50.86
N GLY A 564 17.85 9.28 50.83
CA GLY A 564 19.00 9.85 51.54
C GLY A 564 20.36 9.63 50.88
N HIS A 565 20.44 8.89 49.77
CA HIS A 565 21.64 8.85 48.94
C HIS A 565 21.70 10.11 48.05
N THR A 566 22.90 10.60 47.76
CA THR A 566 23.11 11.72 46.83
C THR A 566 23.52 11.19 45.47
N TYR A 567 22.76 11.57 44.45
CA TYR A 567 23.01 11.18 43.07
C TYR A 567 23.39 12.39 42.23
N GLU A 568 24.25 12.17 41.24
CA GLU A 568 24.67 13.19 40.28
C GLU A 568 24.24 12.79 38.87
N LEU A 569 23.42 13.63 38.24
CA LEU A 569 23.14 13.63 36.81
C LEU A 569 24.22 14.46 36.12
N SER A 570 24.95 13.87 35.19
CA SER A 570 25.90 14.54 34.30
C SER A 570 25.42 14.46 32.86
N ILE A 571 25.29 15.60 32.19
CA ILE A 571 24.87 15.68 30.78
C ILE A 571 25.88 16.42 29.93
N ASN A 572 25.95 16.08 28.65
CA ASN A 572 26.67 16.87 27.64
C ASN A 572 25.68 17.34 26.58
N VAL A 573 25.57 18.66 26.42
CA VAL A 573 24.56 19.28 25.56
C VAL A 573 25.11 20.44 24.74
N ASN A 574 24.43 20.80 23.65
CA ASN A 574 24.67 22.07 22.96
C ASN A 574 23.48 22.55 22.12
N SER A 575 23.37 23.87 21.98
CA SER A 575 22.37 24.51 21.11
C SER A 575 22.62 24.30 19.63
N GLY A 576 21.57 24.53 18.83
CA GLY A 576 21.60 24.36 17.38
C GLY A 576 22.28 25.49 16.62
N ILE A 577 22.23 26.72 17.15
CA ILE A 577 22.72 27.95 16.51
C ILE A 577 23.49 28.81 17.54
N SER A 578 24.51 29.56 17.11
CA SER A 578 25.35 30.38 18.01
C SER A 578 24.72 31.68 18.49
N ASP A 579 23.81 32.24 17.70
CA ASP A 579 23.23 33.57 17.94
C ASP A 579 21.90 33.50 18.71
N GLN A 580 21.31 32.31 18.81
CA GLN A 580 20.08 32.01 19.53
C GLN A 580 20.30 30.71 20.28
N LEU A 581 20.43 30.81 21.60
CA LEU A 581 20.74 29.70 22.49
C LEU A 581 19.47 29.19 23.16
N ASP A 582 19.45 27.89 23.40
CA ASP A 582 18.31 27.17 23.96
C ASP A 582 18.28 27.30 25.48
N SER A 583 17.06 27.27 26.02
CA SER A 583 16.81 27.14 27.45
C SER A 583 16.54 25.67 27.79
N LEU A 584 17.25 25.14 28.78
CA LEU A 584 17.08 23.78 29.29
C LEU A 584 16.81 23.81 30.79
N GLU A 585 15.60 23.42 31.18
CA GLU A 585 15.24 23.15 32.56
C GLU A 585 15.49 21.66 32.88
N ILE A 586 16.10 21.40 34.03
CA ILE A 586 16.34 20.06 34.57
C ILE A 586 15.45 19.88 35.79
N THR A 587 14.66 18.82 35.80
CA THR A 587 13.75 18.49 36.89
C THR A 587 13.99 17.08 37.43
N PHE A 588 13.45 16.78 38.60
CA PHE A 588 13.44 15.44 39.19
C PHE A 588 12.15 15.17 39.93
N GLY A 589 11.61 13.96 39.77
CA GLY A 589 10.30 13.60 40.28
C GLY A 589 10.11 12.10 40.41
N ASN A 590 9.05 11.69 41.11
CA ASN A 590 8.70 10.28 41.35
C ASN A 590 7.75 9.69 40.28
N ASP A 591 7.42 10.47 39.25
CA ASP A 591 6.64 10.05 38.08
C ASP A 591 7.14 10.79 36.83
N ASP A 592 6.84 10.28 35.63
CA ASP A 592 7.22 10.87 34.35
C ASP A 592 6.14 11.84 33.80
N GLU A 593 5.36 12.43 34.71
CA GLU A 593 4.35 13.47 34.47
C GLU A 593 4.84 14.82 35.01
N ILE A 594 4.48 15.92 34.33
CA ILE A 594 4.98 17.27 34.65
C ILE A 594 4.64 17.67 36.09
N GLU A 595 3.45 17.32 36.59
CA GLU A 595 3.00 17.69 37.95
C GLU A 595 3.75 16.96 39.07
N ALA A 596 4.46 15.87 38.74
CA ALA A 596 5.27 15.10 39.69
C ALA A 596 6.74 15.56 39.73
N GLN A 597 7.10 16.56 38.93
CA GLN A 597 8.48 17.02 38.74
C GLN A 597 8.76 18.30 39.52
N GLU A 598 9.93 18.37 40.13
CA GLU A 598 10.46 19.57 40.78
C GLU A 598 11.71 20.07 40.06
N THR A 599 11.77 21.38 39.79
CA THR A 599 12.92 22.03 39.15
C THR A 599 14.18 21.92 40.00
N ILE A 600 15.25 21.40 39.42
CA ILE A 600 16.60 21.38 40.02
C ILE A 600 17.38 22.61 39.60
N ASP A 601 17.39 22.91 38.30
CA ASP A 601 18.09 24.05 37.72
C ASP A 601 17.49 24.43 36.37
N ASP A 602 17.70 25.67 35.94
CA ASP A 602 17.23 26.20 34.66
C ASP A 602 18.34 26.97 33.94
N ILE A 603 18.87 26.34 32.88
CA ILE A 603 19.93 26.91 32.05
C ILE A 603 19.30 27.72 30.92
N LEU A 604 19.22 29.04 31.11
CA LEU A 604 18.59 29.97 30.16
C LEU A 604 19.36 30.19 28.83
N ALA A 605 20.57 29.66 28.70
CA ALA A 605 21.42 29.87 27.53
C ALA A 605 22.48 28.77 27.41
N VAL A 606 22.11 27.62 26.85
CA VAL A 606 23.05 26.53 26.58
C VAL A 606 23.99 26.93 25.42
N PRO A 607 25.32 26.83 25.56
CA PRO A 607 26.25 27.21 24.49
C PRO A 607 26.09 26.37 23.21
N TYR A 608 26.52 26.95 22.07
CA TYR A 608 26.63 26.23 20.80
C TYR A 608 27.71 25.14 20.82
N GLU A 609 28.78 25.36 21.59
CA GLU A 609 29.84 24.36 21.79
C GLU A 609 29.40 23.29 22.80
N PRO A 610 29.74 22.00 22.57
CA PRO A 610 29.46 20.92 23.52
C PRO A 610 29.93 21.25 24.93
N THR A 611 28.97 21.31 25.87
CA THR A 611 29.21 21.72 27.25
C THR A 611 28.66 20.68 28.22
N GLY A 612 29.45 20.37 29.25
CA GLY A 612 29.05 19.45 30.32
C GLY A 612 28.41 20.19 31.49
N TYR A 613 27.32 19.64 32.03
CA TYR A 613 26.66 20.10 33.26
C TYR A 613 26.47 18.94 34.22
N SER A 614 26.47 19.23 35.53
CA SER A 614 26.27 18.24 36.59
C SER A 614 25.29 18.78 37.64
N PHE A 615 24.28 17.97 37.98
CA PHE A 615 23.19 18.32 38.90
C PHE A 615 23.07 17.26 39.99
N LYS A 616 22.79 17.67 41.23
CA LYS A 616 22.73 16.77 42.38
C LYS A 616 21.33 16.70 42.95
N VAL A 617 20.89 15.48 43.27
CA VAL A 617 19.62 15.21 43.95
C VAL A 617 19.83 14.30 45.14
N THR A 618 18.94 14.39 46.13
CA THR A 618 18.89 13.46 47.27
C THR A 618 17.42 13.12 47.51
N PRO A 619 16.91 12.02 46.93
CA PRO A 619 15.51 11.66 47.07
C PRO A 619 15.14 11.40 48.53
N GLU A 620 13.96 11.86 48.94
CA GLU A 620 13.44 11.65 50.30
C GLU A 620 12.85 10.25 50.49
N VAL A 621 12.42 9.63 49.39
CA VAL A 621 11.80 8.30 49.36
C VAL A 621 12.54 7.38 48.41
N SER A 622 12.70 6.12 48.79
CA SER A 622 13.25 5.11 47.88
C SER A 622 12.19 4.72 46.85
N GLY A 623 12.62 4.44 45.63
CA GLY A 623 11.72 4.00 44.57
C GLY A 623 12.15 4.52 43.20
N VAL A 624 11.26 4.34 42.23
CA VAL A 624 11.45 4.78 40.86
C VAL A 624 11.31 6.29 40.80
N HIS A 625 12.30 6.96 40.20
CA HIS A 625 12.26 8.39 39.92
C HIS A 625 12.79 8.66 38.50
N PHE A 626 12.52 9.87 38.03
CA PHE A 626 12.81 10.32 36.67
C PHE A 626 13.46 11.71 36.74
N PHE A 627 14.48 11.93 35.90
CA PHE A 627 14.88 13.28 35.54
C PHE A 627 14.08 13.73 34.32
N GLY A 628 13.59 14.97 34.33
CA GLY A 628 13.02 15.64 33.16
C GLY A 628 14.03 16.61 32.55
N LEU A 629 14.13 16.59 31.22
CA LEU A 629 14.87 17.55 30.42
C LEU A 629 13.85 18.34 29.60
N HIS A 630 13.59 19.57 30.00
CA HIS A 630 12.56 20.42 29.44
C HIS A 630 13.18 21.55 28.60
N ILE A 631 12.90 21.56 27.30
CA ILE A 631 13.29 22.66 26.41
C ILE A 631 12.14 23.67 26.39
N HIS A 632 12.43 24.90 26.82
CA HIS A 632 11.47 26.01 26.87
C HIS A 632 11.96 27.28 26.15
N SER A 633 12.83 27.08 25.17
CA SER A 633 13.38 28.12 24.30
C SER A 633 12.29 28.95 23.60
N PRO A 634 12.52 30.27 23.34
CA PRO A 634 11.73 31.02 22.38
C PRO A 634 11.74 30.38 20.98
N ALA A 635 10.79 30.75 20.12
CA ALA A 635 10.74 30.27 18.75
C ALA A 635 11.97 30.71 17.92
N PHE A 636 12.81 29.76 17.52
CA PHE A 636 13.92 29.99 16.60
C PHE A 636 14.45 28.70 15.96
N GLY A 637 15.43 28.84 15.07
CA GLY A 637 15.99 27.73 14.31
C GLY A 637 17.12 26.96 15.01
N GLY A 638 17.17 25.65 14.84
CA GLY A 638 18.35 24.81 15.16
C GLY A 638 18.06 23.64 16.09
N PHE A 639 18.66 22.48 15.81
CA PHE A 639 18.49 21.30 16.66
C PHE A 639 19.34 21.42 17.93
N PHE A 640 18.70 21.42 19.10
CA PHE A 640 19.39 21.21 20.36
C PHE A 640 19.84 19.75 20.45
N ARG A 641 21.00 19.50 21.05
CA ARG A 641 21.64 18.18 21.07
C ARG A 641 21.89 17.72 22.50
N LEU A 642 21.46 16.51 22.80
CA LEU A 642 21.86 15.75 23.98
C LEU A 642 22.82 14.65 23.54
N ARG A 643 24.09 14.81 23.94
CA ARG A 643 25.20 13.95 23.48
C ARG A 643 25.48 12.81 24.44
N SER A 644 25.31 13.02 25.73
CA SER A 644 25.46 11.98 26.73
C SER A 644 24.70 12.32 28.00
N LEU A 645 24.30 11.29 28.72
CA LEU A 645 23.68 11.37 30.03
C LEU A 645 24.26 10.27 30.91
N GLU A 646 24.65 10.61 32.13
CA GLU A 646 25.15 9.69 33.14
C GLU A 646 24.54 10.03 34.50
N ILE A 647 24.13 9.00 35.26
CA ILE A 647 23.62 9.11 36.62
C ILE A 647 24.47 8.22 37.50
N THR A 648 25.06 8.81 38.54
CA THR A 648 25.93 8.10 39.49
C THR A 648 25.50 8.34 40.94
N ASP A 649 25.72 7.33 41.79
CA ASP A 649 25.61 7.49 43.25
C ASP A 649 26.92 8.06 43.77
N ILE A 650 26.88 9.30 44.26
CA ILE A 650 28.02 10.03 44.81
C ILE A 650 27.92 10.18 46.32
N THR A 651 27.08 9.37 46.98
CA THR A 651 26.94 9.37 48.43
C THR A 651 28.30 9.13 49.06
N GLU A 652 28.82 10.12 49.79
CA GLU A 652 30.04 9.95 50.55
C GLU A 652 29.80 8.90 51.65
N GLY A 653 30.27 7.68 51.43
CA GLY A 653 30.32 6.68 52.48
C GLY A 653 31.16 7.24 53.64
N GLY A 654 30.60 7.28 54.85
CA GLY A 654 31.17 7.95 56.03
C GLY A 654 32.50 7.42 56.58
N ILE A 655 33.40 6.89 55.75
CA ILE A 655 34.80 6.60 56.09
C ILE A 655 35.68 7.04 54.92
N ALA A 656 36.24 8.26 55.00
CA ALA A 656 37.25 8.77 54.08
C ALA A 656 38.44 7.80 53.92
N ASP A 657 39.05 7.78 52.73
CA ASP A 657 40.33 7.11 52.52
C ASP A 657 41.41 7.73 53.42
N ILE A 658 42.02 6.93 54.30
CA ILE A 658 43.17 7.35 55.11
C ILE A 658 44.43 6.81 54.43
N ASP A 659 44.91 7.53 53.42
CA ASP A 659 46.14 7.17 52.68
C ASP A 659 47.43 7.47 53.49
N ASP A 660 47.31 8.15 54.64
CA ASP A 660 48.42 8.43 55.57
C ASP A 660 48.18 7.83 56.97
N SER A 661 47.77 6.56 57.01
CA SER A 661 47.57 5.85 58.29
C SER A 661 48.88 5.56 59.04
N GLY A 662 50.03 5.68 58.36
CA GLY A 662 51.33 5.23 58.87
C GLY A 662 51.42 3.72 59.12
N ILE A 663 50.45 2.93 58.67
CA ILE A 663 50.44 1.47 58.75
C ILE A 663 51.07 0.91 57.46
N LYS A 664 52.06 0.03 57.61
CA LYS A 664 52.68 -0.68 56.48
C LYS A 664 52.03 -2.05 56.29
N ALA A 665 50.83 -2.05 55.71
CA ALA A 665 50.12 -3.28 55.34
C ALA A 665 50.38 -3.66 53.87
N ARG A 666 50.45 -4.97 53.60
CA ARG A 666 50.60 -5.55 52.26
C ARG A 666 49.70 -6.77 52.14
N TYR A 667 49.14 -6.99 50.95
CA TYR A 667 48.42 -8.21 50.62
C TYR A 667 49.16 -8.98 49.52
N SER A 668 49.36 -10.28 49.73
CA SER A 668 49.91 -11.17 48.72
C SER A 668 49.50 -12.62 49.01
N ASN A 669 49.08 -13.35 47.97
CA ASN A 669 48.76 -14.79 48.05
C ASN A 669 47.75 -15.15 49.16
N GLY A 670 46.66 -14.39 49.29
CA GLY A 670 45.63 -14.67 50.31
C GLY A 670 45.99 -14.21 51.72
N ILE A 671 47.12 -13.52 51.93
CA ILE A 671 47.57 -13.10 53.27
C ILE A 671 47.71 -11.59 53.32
N ILE A 672 47.05 -10.96 54.29
CA ILE A 672 47.35 -9.58 54.72
C ILE A 672 48.50 -9.65 55.71
N THR A 673 49.55 -8.87 55.51
CA THR A 673 50.71 -8.74 56.40
C THR A 673 50.92 -7.29 56.79
N ILE A 674 51.08 -7.03 58.09
CA ILE A 674 51.26 -5.71 58.67
C ILE A 674 52.61 -5.68 59.39
N ASP A 675 53.45 -4.72 59.02
CA ASP A 675 54.70 -4.41 59.74
C ASP A 675 54.37 -3.53 60.96
N ASN A 676 54.56 -4.08 62.16
CA ASN A 676 54.18 -3.50 63.44
C ASN A 676 55.40 -3.45 64.40
N PRO A 677 56.46 -2.70 64.05
CA PRO A 677 57.72 -2.72 64.81
C PRO A 677 57.57 -2.24 66.25
N GLU A 678 56.58 -1.38 66.51
CA GLU A 678 56.26 -0.82 67.83
C GLU A 678 55.38 -1.75 68.69
N LYS A 679 54.97 -2.91 68.16
CA LYS A 679 54.14 -3.93 68.86
C LYS A 679 52.81 -3.39 69.40
N TYR A 680 52.16 -2.50 68.67
CA TYR A 680 50.82 -2.05 69.02
C TYR A 680 49.80 -3.17 68.93
N ASP A 681 48.73 -3.09 69.72
CA ASP A 681 47.57 -3.96 69.56
C ASP A 681 46.97 -3.75 68.17
N THR A 682 47.05 -4.80 67.36
CA THR A 682 46.62 -4.80 65.96
C THR A 682 45.45 -5.73 65.75
N THR A 683 44.40 -5.24 65.10
CA THR A 683 43.20 -5.99 64.73
C THR A 683 42.99 -5.93 63.22
N ILE A 684 42.79 -7.08 62.57
CA ILE A 684 42.28 -7.16 61.19
C ILE A 684 40.82 -7.61 61.30
N CYS A 685 39.91 -6.89 60.69
CA CYS A 685 38.48 -7.22 60.69
C CYS A 685 37.84 -7.01 59.32
N THR A 686 36.73 -7.71 59.07
CA THR A 686 35.89 -7.44 57.90
C THR A 686 35.18 -6.09 58.06
N ILE A 687 34.63 -5.55 56.98
CA ILE A 687 33.83 -4.31 57.03
C ILE A 687 32.62 -4.39 57.99
N ASN A 688 32.08 -5.59 58.25
CA ASN A 688 30.98 -5.81 59.18
C ASN A 688 31.46 -5.97 60.64
N GLY A 689 32.73 -5.66 60.93
CA GLY A 689 33.30 -5.68 62.27
C GLY A 689 33.70 -7.05 62.79
N ILE A 690 33.64 -8.10 61.95
CA ILE A 690 34.08 -9.46 62.35
C ILE A 690 35.60 -9.46 62.43
N VAL A 691 36.14 -9.74 63.62
CA VAL A 691 37.57 -9.82 63.87
C VAL A 691 38.13 -11.11 63.26
N ILE A 692 39.05 -10.97 62.31
CA ILE A 692 39.79 -12.07 61.68
C ILE A 692 41.03 -12.41 62.51
N MET A 693 41.73 -11.39 63.00
CA MET A 693 42.96 -11.57 63.77
C MET A 693 43.16 -10.44 64.77
N ARG A 694 43.72 -10.78 65.94
CA ARG A 694 44.32 -9.83 66.88
C ARG A 694 45.73 -10.29 67.26
N SER A 695 46.68 -9.37 67.25
CA SER A 695 48.07 -9.62 67.64
C SER A 695 48.80 -8.32 67.95
N SER A 696 49.86 -8.40 68.75
CA SER A 696 50.82 -7.32 69.01
C SER A 696 52.25 -7.74 68.60
N ALA A 697 52.37 -8.74 67.73
CA ALA A 697 53.65 -9.17 67.18
C ALA A 697 54.27 -8.09 66.26
N GLU A 698 55.60 -8.16 66.08
CA GLU A 698 56.35 -7.25 65.18
C GLU A 698 55.88 -7.34 63.72
N THR A 699 55.31 -8.48 63.35
CA THR A 699 54.63 -8.67 62.07
C THR A 699 53.33 -9.42 62.32
N VAL A 700 52.22 -8.85 61.88
CA VAL A 700 50.87 -9.44 62.03
C VAL A 700 50.38 -9.88 60.66
N SER A 701 50.11 -11.17 60.50
CA SER A 701 49.70 -11.73 59.22
C SER A 701 48.46 -12.60 59.36
N ALA A 702 47.42 -12.36 58.55
CA ALA A 702 46.19 -13.15 58.54
C ALA A 702 45.87 -13.65 57.13
N GLU A 703 45.52 -14.94 57.03
CA GLU A 703 44.88 -15.50 55.83
C GLU A 703 43.46 -14.95 55.70
N VAL A 704 43.13 -14.50 54.49
CA VAL A 704 41.85 -13.88 54.16
C VAL A 704 41.40 -14.29 52.76
N SER A 705 40.09 -14.36 52.56
CA SER A 705 39.48 -14.47 51.24
C SER A 705 39.48 -13.11 50.52
N ASN A 706 39.12 -13.11 49.24
CA ASN A 706 38.97 -11.86 48.50
C ASN A 706 37.87 -11.00 49.13
N GLY A 707 38.18 -9.73 49.38
CA GLY A 707 37.29 -8.83 50.12
C GLY A 707 37.98 -7.58 50.66
N LEU A 708 37.18 -6.70 51.26
CA LEU A 708 37.63 -5.46 51.89
C LEU A 708 37.79 -5.68 53.40
N TYR A 709 38.93 -5.25 53.95
CA TYR A 709 39.28 -5.41 55.36
C TYR A 709 39.69 -4.08 55.99
N ILE A 710 39.41 -3.94 57.29
CA ILE A 710 39.83 -2.81 58.13
C ILE A 710 40.92 -3.30 59.08
N ILE A 711 42.07 -2.64 59.03
CA ILE A 711 43.20 -2.83 59.92
C ILE A 711 43.18 -1.72 60.96
N ARG A 712 43.24 -2.06 62.24
CA ARG A 712 43.47 -1.12 63.35
C ARG A 712 44.79 -1.48 64.01
N CYS A 713 45.74 -0.56 64.13
CA CYS A 713 47.05 -0.79 64.74
C CYS A 713 47.33 0.35 65.71
N GLY A 714 47.17 0.11 67.01
CA GLY A 714 47.17 1.18 68.01
C GLY A 714 45.99 2.14 67.81
N ASP A 715 46.28 3.43 67.69
CA ASP A 715 45.31 4.50 67.39
C ASP A 715 45.07 4.72 65.88
N LYS A 716 45.77 3.98 65.02
CA LYS A 716 45.72 4.13 63.56
C LYS A 716 44.77 3.11 62.91
N THR A 717 44.19 3.49 61.77
CA THR A 717 43.29 2.63 60.98
C THR A 717 43.61 2.73 59.49
N GLN A 718 43.58 1.60 58.76
CA GLN A 718 43.78 1.53 57.31
C GLN A 718 42.79 0.53 56.67
N LYS A 719 42.31 0.81 55.46
CA LYS A 719 41.58 -0.16 54.62
C LYS A 719 42.56 -0.89 53.70
N ILE A 720 42.32 -2.19 53.48
CA ILE A 720 43.07 -2.96 52.48
C ILE A 720 42.12 -3.85 51.68
N ILE A 721 42.31 -3.90 50.36
CA ILE A 721 41.58 -4.79 49.47
C ILE A 721 42.43 -6.05 49.22
N ALA A 722 41.90 -7.22 49.54
CA ALA A 722 42.43 -8.52 49.15
C ALA A 722 41.82 -8.92 47.80
N ARG A 723 42.63 -9.03 46.74
CA ARG A 723 42.19 -9.39 45.37
C ARG A 723 42.96 -10.57 44.80
#